data_AF-A0A7X4WD30-F1
#
_entry.id   AF-A0A7X4WD30-F1
#
_cell.length_a   1.000
_cell.length_b   1.000
_cell.length_c   1.000
_cell.angle_alpha   90.00
_cell.angle_beta   90.00
_cell.angle_gamma   90.00
#
_symmetry.space_group_name_H-M   'P 1'
#
loop_
_entity.id
_entity.type
_entity.pdbx_description
1 polymer ?
#
loop_
_entity_poly.entity_id
_entity_poly.type
_entity_poly.pdbx_seq_one_letter_code
_entity_poly.pdbx_strand_id
1 'polypeptide(L)'
;MKNNICRYLTLWLGIFLMTLTLAGCGGEGSGLPSQKDSDTSAVDKGGKTVRNLEIIPSANTAEAGSSLTFKVNAIYANKDKKDVTQNAQCTSSDESVATVSDKGVIHAVATGEATISCSYAGVSGGGIVITVTGGHTVSQLQITPGQVSAAAGTQVQFTALAYYHDGSREDVTSQTTWNTTDASTVEMNLNGIATAKASGAATVTGQFEGISSNQAKVTVTNATLDSLHLSPATASLVQGTQQQFTATGQFSDGSTQDLTSQVTWNSDNTNAATISASGLAEGVDAGSSVITADFNGTTSAPVTLTVTAATADTVQVTPANLSLAKGTSHAYTAIAHFNNDTSQDVTAQATWSSSDTAVATVSDTGMVSALATGSADISANFGGTDSNNASLAVTAATVLSITIEPETASIANGTTQQFTATAKFSDGSTMDVTDQVSWKSDDTSVATLSATGLAHGLNEGNTVVTAHYQGVNSADIPLSVTPAEISAITVSPDAASIANGTTQQFTATASFTSGPDQDVTHLVSWVSSDTGVASINTSGLAQSLAMGSTVITASYQGQTSPDVTLDVTAATVTSLAITPLTATIANGRTQQFEATATFTDASTQDVTDLVSWQSSDTSVATITADGLAQGVSEGSASITANYEGSSATADLTIGPAELLRVRIESDHSGELAVELLGSDIFTVSTHAYYSDGTKQQVDNSSVTYHVSAASLLAVSTDGVVSLLAAVLSDVLITSTADMSGTEVDSENAISISCLATVPGLLSICTVSSVEKSDLEM
;
A
#
# COMPACT_ATOMS: atom_id res chain seq x y z
N MET A 1 24.68 18.29 -4.46
CA MET A 1 24.51 17.09 -3.61
C MET A 1 24.37 15.89 -4.53
N LYS A 2 25.34 14.98 -4.41
CA LYS A 2 25.34 13.54 -4.75
C LYS A 2 24.55 13.07 -5.99
N ASN A 3 25.27 12.82 -7.07
CA ASN A 3 25.32 11.51 -7.75
C ASN A 3 26.30 11.56 -8.92
N ASN A 4 27.52 11.06 -8.72
CA ASN A 4 28.48 10.72 -9.79
C ASN A 4 29.67 9.93 -9.22
N ILE A 5 29.42 8.76 -8.62
CA ILE A 5 30.44 7.72 -8.37
C ILE A 5 29.75 6.36 -8.42
N CYS A 6 29.73 5.73 -9.59
CA CYS A 6 29.62 4.27 -9.78
C CYS A 6 29.70 3.95 -11.27
N ARG A 7 30.91 4.02 -11.83
CA ARG A 7 31.21 3.41 -13.12
C ARG A 7 32.71 3.14 -13.23
N TYR A 8 33.20 2.15 -12.49
CA TYR A 8 34.43 1.38 -12.77
C TYR A 8 34.53 0.24 -11.75
N LEU A 9 33.79 -0.85 -11.98
CA LEU A 9 34.03 -2.12 -11.31
C LEU A 9 33.43 -3.23 -12.17
N THR A 10 34.23 -3.84 -13.04
CA THR A 10 34.06 -5.20 -13.58
C THR A 10 35.15 -5.48 -14.61
N LEU A 11 36.29 -5.97 -14.15
CA LEU A 11 37.20 -6.88 -14.86
C LEU A 11 38.41 -7.09 -13.97
N TRP A 12 38.39 -8.13 -13.15
CA TRP A 12 39.56 -8.91 -12.71
C TRP A 12 39.12 -9.97 -11.69
N LEU A 13 38.58 -11.08 -12.18
CA LEU A 13 38.66 -12.36 -11.47
C LEU A 13 38.65 -13.46 -12.54
N GLY A 14 39.82 -13.99 -12.84
CA GLY A 14 39.96 -15.00 -13.88
C GLY A 14 41.39 -15.47 -14.06
N ILE A 15 41.75 -16.49 -13.26
CA ILE A 15 42.71 -17.56 -13.61
C ILE A 15 44.19 -17.15 -13.55
N PHE A 16 44.81 -17.41 -12.40
CA PHE A 16 46.26 -17.59 -12.28
C PHE A 16 46.53 -19.10 -12.19
N LEU A 17 47.16 -19.68 -13.21
CA LEU A 17 47.62 -21.07 -13.22
C LEU A 17 49.08 -21.13 -13.70
N MET A 18 49.96 -21.69 -12.85
CA MET A 18 51.33 -22.17 -13.12
C MET A 18 52.36 -21.12 -13.59
N THR A 19 53.57 -20.99 -13.03
CA THR A 19 54.54 -21.99 -12.57
C THR A 19 55.44 -21.40 -11.47
N LEU A 20 55.55 -22.05 -10.31
CA LEU A 20 56.62 -21.81 -9.34
C LEU A 20 57.44 -23.10 -9.18
N THR A 21 58.71 -23.04 -9.56
CA THR A 21 59.69 -24.11 -9.37
C THR A 21 60.09 -24.22 -7.90
N LEU A 22 60.00 -25.45 -7.38
CA LEU A 22 60.42 -25.86 -6.04
C LEU A 22 61.93 -25.78 -5.83
N ALA A 23 62.34 -25.17 -4.72
CA ALA A 23 63.36 -25.62 -3.77
C ALA A 23 63.10 -24.82 -2.48
N GLY A 24 62.75 -25.35 -1.32
CA GLY A 24 62.90 -26.67 -0.74
C GLY A 24 63.50 -26.48 0.65
N CYS A 25 62.67 -26.44 1.71
CA CYS A 25 62.86 -27.11 3.00
C CYS A 25 61.90 -26.60 4.10
N GLY A 26 61.17 -27.58 4.70
CA GLY A 26 60.61 -27.70 6.07
C GLY A 26 60.22 -26.43 6.86
N GLY A 27 59.04 -26.32 7.45
CA GLY A 27 58.25 -27.34 8.15
C GLY A 27 56.95 -26.74 8.70
N GLU A 28 56.14 -27.60 9.30
CA GLU A 28 54.72 -27.50 9.66
C GLU A 28 54.31 -26.34 10.60
N GLY A 29 53.03 -25.97 10.56
CA GLY A 29 52.31 -25.51 11.76
C GLY A 29 51.60 -24.16 11.65
N SER A 30 50.27 -24.24 11.56
CA SER A 30 49.30 -23.18 11.81
C SER A 30 49.57 -22.31 13.04
N GLY A 31 49.31 -21.00 12.93
CA GLY A 31 49.05 -20.15 14.08
C GLY A 31 49.40 -18.69 13.80
N LEU A 32 48.42 -17.80 13.97
CA LEU A 32 48.66 -16.42 14.42
C LEU A 32 49.78 -16.45 15.47
N PRO A 33 50.77 -15.54 15.48
CA PRO A 33 51.73 -15.51 16.56
C PRO A 33 50.97 -15.17 17.84
N SER A 34 50.63 -16.21 18.61
CA SER A 34 50.29 -16.07 20.01
C SER A 34 51.48 -15.38 20.66
N GLN A 35 51.26 -14.22 21.26
CA GLN A 35 52.24 -13.57 22.12
C GLN A 35 52.76 -14.62 23.09
N LYS A 36 54.01 -15.02 22.91
CA LYS A 36 54.72 -15.85 23.86
C LYS A 36 55.03 -14.91 25.02
N ASP A 37 54.23 -15.00 26.08
CA ASP A 37 54.46 -14.30 27.35
C ASP A 37 55.86 -14.68 27.86
N SER A 38 56.86 -13.89 27.51
CA SER A 38 58.11 -13.84 28.26
C SER A 38 57.76 -13.13 29.56
N ASP A 39 57.58 -13.91 30.62
CA ASP A 39 57.26 -13.39 31.95
C ASP A 39 58.50 -12.72 32.58
N THR A 40 58.94 -11.60 31.98
CA THR A 40 59.90 -10.67 32.56
C THR A 40 59.11 -9.60 33.27
N SER A 41 58.57 -9.94 34.43
CA SER A 41 57.90 -8.98 35.29
C SER A 41 58.95 -8.05 35.92
N ALA A 42 58.89 -6.76 35.61
CA ALA A 42 59.80 -5.77 36.16
C ALA A 42 59.03 -4.64 36.84
N VAL A 43 59.60 -4.11 37.92
CA VAL A 43 58.93 -3.11 38.78
C VAL A 43 59.30 -1.72 38.29
N ASP A 44 58.31 -0.89 37.98
CA ASP A 44 58.53 0.49 37.59
C ASP A 44 59.00 1.34 38.79
N LYS A 45 59.46 2.58 38.53
CA LYS A 45 59.93 3.49 39.59
C LYS A 45 58.86 3.85 40.64
N GLY A 46 57.59 3.52 40.41
CA GLY A 46 56.47 3.69 41.34
C GLY A 46 56.10 2.43 42.11
N GLY A 47 56.87 1.34 41.99
CA GLY A 47 56.63 0.09 42.70
C GLY A 47 55.60 -0.85 42.04
N LYS A 48 55.15 -0.57 40.81
CA LYS A 48 54.15 -1.38 40.10
C LYS A 48 54.80 -2.31 39.07
N THR A 49 54.36 -3.56 39.02
CA THR A 49 54.88 -4.57 38.08
C THR A 49 54.31 -4.40 36.68
N VAL A 50 55.17 -4.09 35.71
CA VAL A 50 54.86 -4.03 34.27
C VAL A 50 54.98 -5.44 33.68
N ARG A 51 54.01 -5.84 32.85
CA ARG A 51 53.99 -7.15 32.17
C ARG A 51 54.20 -7.08 30.67
N ASN A 52 53.67 -6.04 30.01
CA ASN A 52 53.81 -5.88 28.57
C ASN A 52 53.81 -4.41 28.16
N LEU A 53 54.32 -4.10 26.97
CA LEU A 53 54.20 -2.79 26.34
C LEU A 53 53.39 -2.91 25.06
N GLU A 54 52.48 -1.95 24.86
CA GLU A 54 51.70 -1.80 23.64
C GLU A 54 52.13 -0.50 22.96
N ILE A 55 52.66 -0.61 21.73
CA ILE A 55 53.12 0.52 20.91
C ILE A 55 52.03 0.81 19.87
N ILE A 56 51.54 2.04 19.85
CA ILE A 56 50.42 2.47 18.99
C ILE A 56 50.87 3.67 18.16
N PRO A 57 51.22 3.49 16.87
CA PRO A 57 51.54 4.60 16.00
C PRO A 57 50.28 5.30 15.50
N SER A 58 50.45 6.56 15.10
CA SER A 58 49.40 7.34 14.40
C SER A 58 49.11 6.81 12.99
N ALA A 59 50.10 6.20 12.34
CA ALA A 59 49.97 5.46 11.09
C ALA A 59 51.15 4.49 10.94
N ASN A 60 50.98 3.43 10.13
CA ASN A 60 52.06 2.48 9.80
C ASN A 60 52.79 2.86 8.50
N THR A 61 52.39 3.95 7.86
CA THR A 61 52.99 4.45 6.61
C THR A 61 53.24 5.96 6.70
N ALA A 62 54.30 6.43 6.07
CA ALA A 62 54.67 7.85 6.03
C ALA A 62 55.36 8.22 4.71
N GLU A 63 55.31 9.48 4.31
CA GLU A 63 56.12 9.99 3.20
C GLU A 63 57.50 10.42 3.69
N ALA A 64 58.54 10.25 2.87
CA ALA A 64 59.89 10.69 3.20
C ALA A 64 59.90 12.20 3.52
N GLY A 65 60.52 12.59 4.63
CA GLY A 65 60.52 13.96 5.16
C GLY A 65 59.38 14.30 6.12
N SER A 66 58.37 13.43 6.26
CA SER A 66 57.26 13.63 7.21
C SER A 66 57.58 13.07 8.61
N SER A 67 56.69 13.34 9.58
CA SER A 67 56.82 12.84 10.95
C SER A 67 55.53 12.20 11.42
N LEU A 68 55.64 11.07 12.12
CA LEU A 68 54.54 10.36 12.76
C LEU A 68 54.67 10.48 14.28
N THR A 69 53.54 10.50 14.98
CA THR A 69 53.53 10.31 16.45
C THR A 69 53.17 8.89 16.83
N PHE A 70 53.62 8.40 17.98
CA PHE A 70 53.20 7.12 18.54
C PHE A 70 53.08 7.19 20.07
N LYS A 71 52.31 6.27 20.65
CA LYS A 71 52.18 6.10 22.09
C LYS A 71 52.72 4.75 22.55
N VAL A 72 53.31 4.72 23.74
CA VAL A 72 53.72 3.50 24.43
C VAL A 72 52.92 3.37 25.71
N ASN A 73 52.06 2.35 25.78
CA ASN A 73 51.29 2.02 26.97
C ASN A 73 51.94 0.86 27.72
N ALA A 74 52.30 1.08 28.98
CA ALA A 74 52.67 0.00 29.89
C ALA A 74 51.42 -0.69 30.43
N ILE A 75 51.36 -2.01 30.29
CA ILE A 75 50.31 -2.86 30.82
C ILE A 75 50.82 -3.49 32.12
N TYR A 76 50.19 -3.15 33.24
CA TYR A 76 50.59 -3.63 34.57
C TYR A 76 49.95 -4.98 34.91
N ALA A 77 50.45 -5.65 35.96
CA ALA A 77 49.94 -6.95 36.40
C ALA A 77 48.44 -6.97 36.79
N ASN A 78 47.87 -5.83 37.17
CA ASN A 78 46.43 -5.67 37.40
C ASN A 78 45.63 -5.33 36.13
N LYS A 79 46.27 -5.37 34.96
CA LYS A 79 45.75 -5.02 33.63
C LYS A 79 45.51 -3.52 33.38
N ASP A 80 45.87 -2.64 34.33
CA ASP A 80 45.83 -1.19 34.08
C ASP A 80 46.81 -0.82 32.97
N LYS A 81 46.42 0.13 32.13
CA LYS A 81 47.28 0.74 31.11
C LYS A 81 47.69 2.14 31.54
N LYS A 82 48.98 2.47 31.41
CA LYS A 82 49.48 3.84 31.61
C LYS A 82 50.33 4.25 30.42
N ASP A 83 50.09 5.46 29.92
CA ASP A 83 50.95 6.09 28.93
C ASP A 83 52.32 6.36 29.56
N VAL A 84 53.34 5.72 29.01
CA VAL A 84 54.74 5.83 29.42
C VAL A 84 55.62 6.32 28.26
N THR A 85 55.02 6.90 27.22
CA THR A 85 55.72 7.30 25.98
C THR A 85 56.97 8.12 26.24
N GLN A 86 56.90 9.09 27.15
CA GLN A 86 58.03 9.97 27.50
C GLN A 86 59.13 9.29 28.33
N ASN A 87 58.85 8.12 28.87
CA ASN A 87 59.75 7.39 29.75
C ASN A 87 60.26 6.08 29.11
N ALA A 88 59.69 5.69 27.97
CA ALA A 88 60.14 4.55 27.19
C ALA A 88 61.40 4.92 26.39
N GLN A 89 62.25 3.92 26.13
CA GLN A 89 63.43 4.04 25.28
C GLN A 89 63.15 3.29 24.00
N CYS A 90 63.11 3.98 22.86
CA CYS A 90 62.73 3.43 21.57
C CYS A 90 63.88 3.51 20.57
N THR A 91 64.01 2.50 19.71
CA THR A 91 65.03 2.42 18.66
C THR A 91 64.40 2.04 17.32
N SER A 92 65.06 2.43 16.23
CA SER A 92 64.72 2.01 14.87
C SER A 92 65.65 0.91 14.39
N SER A 93 65.14 -0.05 13.61
CA SER A 93 65.97 -1.05 12.95
C SER A 93 66.82 -0.50 11.80
N ASP A 94 66.38 0.60 11.19
CA ASP A 94 67.10 1.28 10.10
C ASP A 94 66.86 2.80 10.18
N GLU A 95 67.83 3.51 10.74
CA GLU A 95 67.79 4.97 10.88
C GLU A 95 67.94 5.72 9.54
N SER A 96 68.38 5.04 8.47
CA SER A 96 68.40 5.64 7.13
C SER A 96 67.00 5.69 6.49
N VAL A 97 66.06 4.88 6.99
CA VAL A 97 64.66 4.83 6.56
C VAL A 97 63.76 5.61 7.51
N ALA A 98 63.86 5.40 8.83
CA ALA A 98 63.11 6.16 9.83
C ALA A 98 63.89 6.30 11.14
N THR A 99 63.93 7.50 11.71
CA THR A 99 64.52 7.75 13.04
C THR A 99 63.42 7.91 14.08
N VAL A 100 63.72 7.60 15.35
CA VAL A 100 62.77 7.72 16.46
C VAL A 100 63.36 8.61 17.56
N SER A 101 62.55 9.53 18.07
CA SER A 101 62.91 10.39 19.20
C SER A 101 62.37 9.84 20.52
N ASP A 102 63.02 10.22 21.62
CA ASP A 102 62.61 9.89 23.00
C ASP A 102 61.24 10.46 23.42
N LYS A 103 60.56 11.22 22.53
CA LYS A 103 59.30 11.93 22.82
C LYS A 103 58.09 11.42 22.05
N GLY A 104 58.16 10.21 21.50
CA GLY A 104 57.01 9.62 20.80
C GLY A 104 56.82 10.15 19.37
N VAL A 105 57.90 10.60 18.71
CA VAL A 105 57.89 11.03 17.30
C VAL A 105 58.85 10.17 16.49
N ILE A 106 58.39 9.71 15.33
CA ILE A 106 59.16 9.01 14.29
C ILE A 106 59.32 9.98 13.12
N HIS A 107 60.54 10.20 12.65
CA HIS A 107 60.81 10.99 11.44
C HIS A 107 61.13 10.05 10.28
N ALA A 108 60.34 10.13 9.21
CA ALA A 108 60.55 9.36 7.99
C ALA A 108 61.67 9.99 7.16
N VAL A 109 62.71 9.22 6.84
CA VAL A 109 63.96 9.72 6.22
C VAL A 109 63.99 9.40 4.72
N ALA A 110 63.85 8.13 4.35
CA ALA A 110 63.92 7.68 2.97
C ALA A 110 63.05 6.43 2.73
N THR A 111 62.73 6.14 1.47
CA THR A 111 61.85 5.04 1.08
C THR A 111 62.38 3.68 1.57
N GLY A 112 61.53 2.90 2.22
CA GLY A 112 61.90 1.60 2.78
C GLY A 112 60.99 1.19 3.95
N GLU A 113 61.36 0.11 4.66
CA GLU A 113 60.66 -0.32 5.87
C GLU A 113 61.60 -0.33 7.07
N ALA A 114 61.18 0.26 8.19
CA ALA A 114 61.91 0.25 9.45
C ALA A 114 61.00 -0.20 10.60
N THR A 115 61.52 -1.02 11.51
CA THR A 115 60.79 -1.49 12.69
C THR A 115 61.17 -0.66 13.91
N ILE A 116 60.19 -0.04 14.57
CA ILE A 116 60.37 0.72 15.81
C ILE A 116 60.07 -0.16 17.01
N SER A 117 61.06 -0.36 17.89
CA SER A 117 60.95 -1.17 19.10
C SER A 117 61.16 -0.32 20.35
N CYS A 118 60.40 -0.54 21.42
CA CYS A 118 60.47 0.25 22.65
C CYS A 118 60.66 -0.63 23.90
N SER A 119 61.36 -0.09 24.89
CA SER A 119 61.56 -0.69 26.21
C SER A 119 61.23 0.28 27.35
N TYR A 120 60.67 -0.24 28.43
CA TYR A 120 60.31 0.53 29.63
C TYR A 120 60.39 -0.34 30.87
N ALA A 121 61.05 0.16 31.91
CA ALA A 121 61.27 -0.54 33.18
C ALA A 121 61.86 -1.96 33.06
N GLY A 122 62.60 -2.26 31.99
CA GLY A 122 63.19 -3.59 31.73
C GLY A 122 62.30 -4.55 30.92
N VAL A 123 61.06 -4.15 30.60
CA VAL A 123 60.17 -4.87 29.68
C VAL A 123 60.32 -4.28 28.28
N SER A 124 60.42 -5.12 27.25
CA SER A 124 60.44 -4.70 25.84
C SER A 124 59.13 -5.07 25.16
N GLY A 125 58.59 -4.15 24.35
CA GLY A 125 57.40 -4.39 23.52
C GLY A 125 57.78 -4.85 22.12
N GLY A 126 56.94 -5.68 21.50
CA GLY A 126 57.09 -6.07 20.10
C GLY A 126 57.08 -4.84 19.18
N GLY A 127 57.98 -4.82 18.18
CA GLY A 127 58.18 -3.66 17.32
C GLY A 127 57.08 -3.46 16.27
N ILE A 128 56.84 -2.21 15.88
CA ILE A 128 55.91 -1.81 14.81
C ILE A 128 56.68 -1.56 13.52
N VAL A 129 56.19 -2.05 12.38
CA VAL A 129 56.79 -1.76 11.06
C VAL A 129 56.24 -0.44 10.53
N ILE A 130 57.13 0.46 10.13
CA ILE A 130 56.83 1.73 9.45
C ILE A 130 57.33 1.62 8.01
N THR A 131 56.43 1.74 7.04
CA THR A 131 56.76 1.82 5.62
C THR A 131 56.84 3.27 5.18
N VAL A 132 58.03 3.72 4.79
CA VAL A 132 58.26 5.06 4.24
C VAL A 132 58.17 4.99 2.72
N THR A 133 57.31 5.83 2.14
CA THR A 133 57.08 5.95 0.70
C THR A 133 57.77 7.20 0.17
N GLY A 134 58.27 7.17 -1.07
CA GLY A 134 59.17 8.19 -1.63
C GLY A 134 58.54 9.54 -2.00
N GLY A 135 57.21 9.67 -1.96
CA GLY A 135 56.51 10.85 -2.49
C GLY A 135 56.82 11.11 -3.98
N HIS A 136 56.10 12.06 -4.58
CA HIS A 136 56.33 12.46 -5.98
C HIS A 136 57.42 13.53 -6.07
N THR A 137 58.65 13.19 -5.68
CA THR A 137 59.80 14.12 -5.67
C THR A 137 60.84 13.74 -6.74
N VAL A 138 61.48 14.74 -7.35
CA VAL A 138 62.43 14.56 -8.46
C VAL A 138 63.75 13.96 -7.97
N SER A 139 64.10 12.79 -8.50
CA SER A 139 65.38 12.11 -8.24
C SER A 139 66.49 12.50 -9.22
N GLN A 140 66.13 12.81 -10.47
CA GLN A 140 67.09 13.15 -11.53
C GLN A 140 66.43 14.00 -12.61
N LEU A 141 67.20 14.94 -13.18
CA LEU A 141 66.81 15.71 -14.36
C LEU A 141 67.75 15.39 -15.53
N GLN A 142 67.22 15.11 -16.72
CA GLN A 142 68.01 14.87 -17.93
C GLN A 142 67.57 15.79 -19.07
N ILE A 143 68.52 16.49 -19.68
CA ILE A 143 68.30 17.27 -20.90
C ILE A 143 68.84 16.53 -22.13
N THR A 144 68.06 16.55 -23.20
CA THR A 144 68.38 15.92 -24.49
C THR A 144 68.09 16.93 -25.61
N PRO A 145 68.93 17.03 -26.65
CA PRO A 145 70.16 16.26 -26.92
C PRO A 145 71.34 16.62 -26.00
N GLY A 146 72.29 15.70 -25.83
CA GLY A 146 73.52 15.94 -25.03
C GLY A 146 74.65 16.66 -25.79
N GLN A 147 74.61 16.67 -27.12
CA GLN A 147 75.52 17.43 -27.96
C GLN A 147 74.84 17.83 -29.27
N VAL A 148 75.08 19.06 -29.73
CA VAL A 148 74.47 19.65 -30.92
C VAL A 148 75.51 20.45 -31.70
N SER A 149 75.41 20.39 -33.02
CA SER A 149 76.03 21.35 -33.95
C SER A 149 74.92 22.05 -34.73
N ALA A 150 74.94 23.38 -34.79
CA ALA A 150 73.90 24.17 -35.44
C ALA A 150 74.51 25.35 -36.22
N ALA A 151 73.93 25.71 -37.36
CA ALA A 151 74.33 26.91 -38.09
C ALA A 151 73.78 28.18 -37.42
N ALA A 152 74.54 29.28 -37.46
CA ALA A 152 74.07 30.57 -36.96
C ALA A 152 72.77 31.01 -37.65
N GLY A 153 71.80 31.49 -36.87
CA GLY A 153 70.46 31.86 -37.33
C GLY A 153 69.43 30.73 -37.26
N THR A 154 69.82 29.53 -36.82
CA THR A 154 68.91 28.39 -36.61
C THR A 154 68.61 28.17 -35.13
N GLN A 155 67.61 27.34 -34.86
CA GLN A 155 67.19 26.94 -33.53
C GLN A 155 67.28 25.42 -33.34
N VAL A 156 67.47 25.00 -32.10
CA VAL A 156 67.46 23.59 -31.69
C VAL A 156 66.63 23.43 -30.43
N GLN A 157 65.72 22.45 -30.43
CA GLN A 157 64.89 22.12 -29.28
C GLN A 157 65.65 21.22 -28.31
N PHE A 158 65.67 21.60 -27.03
CA PHE A 158 66.06 20.73 -25.92
C PHE A 158 64.81 20.32 -25.14
N THR A 159 64.77 19.06 -24.70
CA THR A 159 63.73 18.53 -23.81
C THR A 159 64.33 18.20 -22.46
N ALA A 160 63.64 18.51 -21.37
CA ALA A 160 64.02 18.15 -20.01
C ALA A 160 63.05 17.10 -19.45
N LEU A 161 63.55 15.92 -19.12
CA LEU A 161 62.79 14.82 -18.54
C LEU A 161 63.17 14.66 -17.07
N ALA A 162 62.20 14.84 -16.17
CA ALA A 162 62.34 14.56 -14.75
C ALA A 162 62.03 13.08 -14.48
N TYR A 163 62.85 12.48 -13.62
CA TYR A 163 62.66 11.15 -13.06
C TYR A 163 62.33 11.30 -11.59
N TYR A 164 61.30 10.61 -11.12
CA TYR A 164 60.82 10.72 -9.74
C TYR A 164 61.18 9.48 -8.93
N HIS A 165 61.26 9.63 -7.61
CA HIS A 165 61.56 8.53 -6.69
C HIS A 165 60.48 7.43 -6.66
N ASP A 166 59.26 7.74 -7.07
CA ASP A 166 58.18 6.76 -7.26
C ASP A 166 58.30 5.95 -8.57
N GLY A 167 59.32 6.21 -9.39
CA GLY A 167 59.60 5.55 -10.65
C GLY A 167 58.93 6.18 -11.87
N SER A 168 58.07 7.18 -11.69
CA SER A 168 57.45 7.92 -12.78
C SER A 168 58.43 8.87 -13.48
N ARG A 169 58.04 9.35 -14.66
CA ARG A 169 58.82 10.30 -15.48
C ARG A 169 57.88 11.34 -16.07
N GLU A 170 58.34 12.58 -16.13
CA GLU A 170 57.55 13.69 -16.68
C GLU A 170 58.42 14.62 -17.54
N ASP A 171 57.86 15.06 -18.66
CA ASP A 171 58.45 16.14 -19.45
C ASP A 171 58.22 17.48 -18.73
N VAL A 172 59.31 18.05 -18.24
CA VAL A 172 59.34 19.30 -17.49
C VAL A 172 60.05 20.42 -18.27
N THR A 173 60.12 20.30 -19.61
CA THR A 173 60.85 21.22 -20.50
C THR A 173 60.47 22.68 -20.28
N SER A 174 59.18 22.97 -20.19
CA SER A 174 58.65 24.34 -19.98
C SER A 174 58.74 24.81 -18.52
N GLN A 175 59.01 23.91 -17.58
CA GLN A 175 59.14 24.19 -16.15
C GLN A 175 60.62 24.31 -15.74
N THR A 176 61.53 23.93 -16.63
CA THR A 176 62.97 23.92 -16.39
C THR A 176 63.55 25.32 -16.54
N THR A 177 64.36 25.73 -15.58
CA THR A 177 65.17 26.94 -15.69
C THR A 177 66.42 26.62 -16.52
N TRP A 178 66.47 27.12 -17.75
CA TRP A 178 67.55 26.87 -18.71
C TRP A 178 68.70 27.87 -18.55
N ASN A 179 69.93 27.38 -18.61
CA ASN A 179 71.16 28.16 -18.51
C ASN A 179 72.12 27.83 -19.66
N THR A 180 72.93 28.81 -20.05
CA THR A 180 73.97 28.69 -21.09
C THR A 180 75.26 29.33 -20.57
N THR A 181 76.42 28.75 -20.89
CA THR A 181 77.71 29.35 -20.54
C THR A 181 78.03 30.61 -21.35
N ASP A 182 77.40 30.79 -22.52
CA ASP A 182 77.59 31.96 -23.37
C ASP A 182 76.33 32.30 -24.17
N ALA A 183 75.57 33.29 -23.69
CA ALA A 183 74.35 33.78 -24.31
C ALA A 183 74.58 34.55 -25.64
N SER A 184 75.82 34.95 -25.94
CA SER A 184 76.17 35.57 -27.22
C SER A 184 76.36 34.54 -28.35
N THR A 185 76.69 33.30 -27.98
CA THR A 185 76.80 32.15 -28.89
C THR A 185 75.45 31.41 -28.99
N VAL A 186 74.82 31.07 -27.86
CA VAL A 186 73.53 30.34 -27.80
C VAL A 186 72.62 30.99 -26.76
N GLU A 187 71.44 31.44 -27.18
CA GLU A 187 70.40 31.95 -26.27
C GLU A 187 69.31 30.91 -26.03
N MET A 188 68.99 30.65 -24.76
CA MET A 188 67.92 29.72 -24.37
C MET A 188 66.63 30.48 -24.05
N ASN A 189 65.48 29.92 -24.42
CA ASN A 189 64.18 30.38 -23.93
C ASN A 189 63.56 29.40 -22.90
N LEU A 190 62.44 29.81 -22.30
CA LEU A 190 61.73 29.04 -21.28
C LEU A 190 61.14 27.71 -21.78
N ASN A 191 60.96 27.55 -23.09
CA ASN A 191 60.44 26.33 -23.70
C ASN A 191 61.56 25.38 -24.14
N GLY A 192 62.82 25.61 -23.71
CA GLY A 192 63.96 24.76 -24.08
C GLY A 192 64.47 24.99 -25.51
N ILE A 193 64.07 26.05 -26.20
CA ILE A 193 64.59 26.38 -27.54
C ILE A 193 65.91 27.13 -27.39
N ALA A 194 66.97 26.57 -28.00
CA ALA A 194 68.28 27.17 -28.14
C ALA A 194 68.41 27.89 -29.49
N THR A 195 68.57 29.21 -29.50
CA THR A 195 68.83 30.00 -30.70
C THR A 195 70.33 30.19 -30.90
N ALA A 196 70.86 29.69 -32.02
CA ALA A 196 72.26 29.81 -32.40
C ALA A 196 72.52 31.21 -32.98
N LYS A 197 73.31 32.04 -32.29
CA LYS A 197 73.50 33.47 -32.64
C LYS A 197 74.79 33.75 -33.40
N ALA A 198 75.92 33.24 -32.90
CA ALA A 198 77.25 33.51 -33.45
C ALA A 198 78.13 32.27 -33.35
N SER A 199 79.10 32.12 -34.27
CA SER A 199 80.00 30.97 -34.25
C SER A 199 80.80 30.87 -32.96
N GLY A 200 80.81 29.70 -32.34
CA GLY A 200 81.44 29.47 -31.04
C GLY A 200 81.01 28.16 -30.41
N ALA A 201 81.39 27.93 -29.17
CA ALA A 201 80.95 26.77 -28.39
C ALA A 201 80.38 27.22 -27.05
N ALA A 202 79.21 26.68 -26.68
CA ALA A 202 78.54 26.93 -25.41
C ALA A 202 78.08 25.61 -24.78
N THR A 203 77.85 25.62 -23.47
CA THR A 203 77.24 24.50 -22.75
C THR A 203 75.88 24.92 -22.21
N VAL A 204 74.87 24.09 -22.40
CA VAL A 204 73.50 24.27 -21.89
C VAL A 204 73.27 23.34 -20.69
N THR A 205 72.60 23.85 -19.66
CA THR A 205 72.12 23.10 -18.48
C THR A 205 70.68 23.51 -18.14
N GLY A 206 69.96 22.67 -17.42
CA GLY A 206 68.62 22.94 -16.87
C GLY A 206 68.56 22.68 -15.37
N GLN A 207 67.68 23.39 -14.66
CA GLN A 207 67.36 23.13 -13.26
C GLN A 207 65.84 23.06 -13.06
N PHE A 208 65.37 22.04 -12.34
CA PHE A 208 63.96 21.85 -11.96
C PHE A 208 63.90 21.33 -10.53
N GLU A 209 63.06 21.94 -9.69
CA GLU A 209 62.92 21.64 -8.25
C GLU A 209 64.26 21.53 -7.48
N GLY A 210 65.23 22.38 -7.84
CA GLY A 210 66.55 22.39 -7.21
C GLY A 210 67.55 21.36 -7.78
N ILE A 211 67.10 20.38 -8.56
CA ILE A 211 67.95 19.38 -9.22
C ILE A 211 68.48 19.90 -10.56
N SER A 212 69.79 19.79 -10.76
CA SER A 212 70.47 20.19 -12.02
C SER A 212 70.55 19.03 -13.00
N SER A 213 70.48 19.33 -14.30
CA SER A 213 70.61 18.34 -15.37
C SER A 213 72.06 17.99 -15.69
N ASN A 214 72.24 17.05 -16.63
CA ASN A 214 73.49 16.91 -17.37
C ASN A 214 73.85 18.18 -18.17
N GLN A 215 75.12 18.29 -18.56
CA GLN A 215 75.63 19.36 -19.42
C GLN A 215 75.53 18.95 -20.89
N ALA A 216 74.96 19.82 -21.74
CA ALA A 216 74.87 19.59 -23.17
C ALA A 216 75.78 20.55 -23.96
N LYS A 217 76.63 20.03 -24.85
CA LYS A 217 77.56 20.85 -25.64
C LYS A 217 76.92 21.33 -26.94
N VAL A 218 76.91 22.64 -27.18
CA VAL A 218 76.41 23.25 -28.42
C VAL A 218 77.56 23.92 -29.16
N THR A 219 77.75 23.55 -30.43
CA THR A 219 78.72 24.18 -31.33
C THR A 219 77.98 24.93 -32.42
N VAL A 220 78.21 26.24 -32.53
CA VAL A 220 77.60 27.08 -33.55
C VAL A 220 78.61 27.33 -34.66
N THR A 221 78.21 27.09 -35.91
CA THR A 221 79.05 27.32 -37.12
C THR A 221 78.54 28.53 -37.90
N ASN A 222 79.39 29.13 -38.75
CA ASN A 222 78.97 30.19 -39.69
C ASN A 222 78.47 29.60 -41.03
N ALA A 223 77.98 28.36 -41.03
CA ALA A 223 77.52 27.71 -42.24
C ALA A 223 76.25 28.39 -42.78
N THR A 224 76.13 28.49 -44.10
CA THR A 224 74.95 29.03 -44.77
C THR A 224 74.08 27.89 -45.30
N LEU A 225 72.77 28.12 -45.43
CA LEU A 225 71.85 27.13 -45.99
C LEU A 225 72.05 27.01 -47.51
N ASP A 226 72.41 25.82 -47.99
CA ASP A 226 72.60 25.52 -49.42
C ASP A 226 71.30 25.04 -50.08
N SER A 227 70.52 24.21 -49.39
CA SER A 227 69.25 23.68 -49.90
C SER A 227 68.28 23.28 -48.79
N LEU A 228 66.98 23.23 -49.12
CA LEU A 228 65.90 22.82 -48.23
C LEU A 228 65.11 21.68 -48.86
N HIS A 229 65.04 20.53 -48.19
CA HIS A 229 64.39 19.32 -48.68
C HIS A 229 63.18 18.93 -47.84
N LEU A 230 62.08 18.61 -48.51
CA LEU A 230 60.86 18.09 -47.88
C LEU A 230 60.81 16.56 -47.93
N SER A 231 60.35 15.94 -46.85
CA SER A 231 60.05 14.50 -46.79
C SER A 231 58.65 14.26 -46.22
N PRO A 232 57.81 13.39 -46.83
CA PRO A 232 58.10 12.63 -48.05
C PRO A 232 58.13 13.52 -49.31
N ALA A 233 58.88 13.11 -50.34
CA ALA A 233 59.03 13.87 -51.59
C ALA A 233 57.76 13.84 -52.48
N THR A 234 56.82 12.94 -52.19
CA THR A 234 55.48 12.85 -52.78
C THR A 234 54.52 12.34 -51.71
N ALA A 235 53.28 12.84 -51.70
CA ALA A 235 52.27 12.36 -50.76
C ALA A 235 50.88 12.28 -51.41
N SER A 236 50.11 11.29 -50.99
CA SER A 236 48.69 11.16 -51.33
C SER A 236 47.93 10.93 -50.04
N LEU A 237 46.87 11.68 -49.84
CA LEU A 237 45.95 11.60 -48.72
C LEU A 237 44.56 11.20 -49.21
N VAL A 238 43.78 10.68 -48.28
CA VAL A 238 42.33 10.57 -48.41
C VAL A 238 41.71 11.72 -47.64
N GLN A 239 40.56 12.22 -48.09
CA GLN A 239 39.82 13.26 -47.37
C GLN A 239 39.67 12.90 -45.88
N GLY A 240 39.99 13.85 -45.00
CA GLY A 240 39.97 13.70 -43.54
C GLY A 240 41.22 13.07 -42.91
N THR A 241 42.22 12.68 -43.70
CA THR A 241 43.49 12.10 -43.19
C THR A 241 44.63 13.12 -43.18
N GLN A 242 45.70 12.82 -42.42
CA GLN A 242 46.83 13.73 -42.23
C GLN A 242 48.17 13.10 -42.65
N GLN A 243 49.11 13.92 -43.12
CA GLN A 243 50.48 13.55 -43.46
C GLN A 243 51.47 14.54 -42.84
N GLN A 244 52.41 14.04 -42.05
CA GLN A 244 53.51 14.87 -41.55
C GLN A 244 54.58 15.07 -42.63
N PHE A 245 54.94 16.32 -42.87
CA PHE A 245 56.12 16.70 -43.65
C PHE A 245 57.24 17.15 -42.71
N THR A 246 58.47 16.78 -43.04
CA THR A 246 59.66 17.35 -42.40
C THR A 246 60.44 18.19 -43.40
N ALA A 247 61.05 19.27 -42.93
CA ALA A 247 61.91 20.14 -43.72
C ALA A 247 63.34 20.03 -43.21
N THR A 248 64.24 19.44 -44.00
CA THR A 248 65.66 19.29 -43.65
C THR A 248 66.50 20.27 -44.47
N GLY A 249 67.23 21.14 -43.78
CA GLY A 249 68.22 22.03 -44.40
C GLY A 249 69.57 21.35 -44.56
N GLN A 250 70.22 21.53 -45.71
CA GLN A 250 71.62 21.16 -45.92
C GLN A 250 72.48 22.43 -45.95
N PHE A 251 73.57 22.44 -45.17
CA PHE A 251 74.40 23.62 -44.98
C PHE A 251 75.77 23.48 -45.64
N SER A 252 76.42 24.62 -45.89
CA SER A 252 77.70 24.73 -46.60
C SER A 252 78.89 24.02 -45.93
N ASP A 253 78.76 23.66 -44.65
CA ASP A 253 79.75 22.85 -43.91
C ASP A 253 79.49 21.35 -44.03
N GLY A 254 78.51 20.94 -44.85
CA GLY A 254 78.08 19.56 -45.07
C GLY A 254 77.16 19.01 -43.99
N SER A 255 76.82 19.82 -42.96
CA SER A 255 75.87 19.40 -41.93
C SER A 255 74.42 19.49 -42.42
N THR A 256 73.54 18.75 -41.76
CA THR A 256 72.09 18.79 -42.00
C THR A 256 71.37 19.12 -40.71
N GLN A 257 70.32 19.93 -40.79
CA GLN A 257 69.49 20.28 -39.64
C GLN A 257 68.01 20.11 -39.97
N ASP A 258 67.25 19.62 -39.01
CA ASP A 258 65.80 19.64 -39.07
C ASP A 258 65.30 21.07 -38.79
N LEU A 259 64.67 21.65 -39.81
CA LEU A 259 64.09 23.00 -39.81
C LEU A 259 62.56 22.96 -39.84
N THR A 260 61.93 21.81 -39.61
CA THR A 260 60.47 21.59 -39.72
C THR A 260 59.64 22.62 -38.94
N SER A 261 60.10 23.03 -37.75
CA SER A 261 59.43 24.03 -36.90
C SER A 261 59.90 25.48 -37.14
N GLN A 262 60.87 25.68 -38.02
CA GLN A 262 61.52 26.97 -38.28
C GLN A 262 61.21 27.54 -39.66
N VAL A 263 60.71 26.70 -40.57
CA VAL A 263 60.26 27.10 -41.90
C VAL A 263 58.86 27.72 -41.86
N THR A 264 58.57 28.56 -42.83
CA THR A 264 57.18 28.95 -43.16
C THR A 264 56.61 27.93 -44.14
N TRP A 265 55.64 27.14 -43.68
CA TRP A 265 54.91 26.19 -44.52
C TRP A 265 53.84 26.89 -45.37
N ASN A 266 53.66 26.42 -46.60
CA ASN A 266 52.63 26.90 -47.52
C ASN A 266 51.93 25.74 -48.22
N SER A 267 50.62 25.86 -48.39
CA SER A 267 49.77 25.00 -49.22
C SER A 267 49.07 25.90 -50.24
N ASP A 268 49.27 25.67 -51.53
CA ASP A 268 48.71 26.52 -52.58
C ASP A 268 47.19 26.39 -52.78
N ASN A 269 46.60 25.29 -52.30
CA ASN A 269 45.17 25.01 -52.35
C ASN A 269 44.65 24.46 -51.02
N THR A 270 44.27 25.36 -50.11
CA THR A 270 43.75 25.02 -48.79
C THR A 270 42.38 24.35 -48.79
N ASN A 271 41.62 24.44 -49.89
CA ASN A 271 40.37 23.70 -50.04
C ASN A 271 40.63 22.20 -50.29
N ALA A 272 41.74 21.85 -50.96
CA ALA A 272 42.15 20.47 -51.12
C ALA A 272 42.90 19.97 -49.88
N ALA A 273 43.94 20.69 -49.42
CA ALA A 273 44.70 20.31 -48.24
C ALA A 273 45.24 21.53 -47.48
N THR A 274 45.22 21.51 -46.15
CA THR A 274 45.90 22.50 -45.32
C THR A 274 47.24 21.96 -44.83
N ILE A 275 48.13 22.84 -44.34
CA ILE A 275 49.36 22.44 -43.65
C ILE A 275 49.60 23.34 -42.45
N SER A 276 49.90 22.74 -41.30
CA SER A 276 50.16 23.45 -40.06
C SER A 276 51.57 24.05 -40.02
N ALA A 277 51.82 24.96 -39.06
CA ALA A 277 53.15 25.50 -38.80
C ALA A 277 54.17 24.43 -38.32
N SER A 278 53.70 23.25 -37.91
CA SER A 278 54.54 22.10 -37.56
C SER A 278 54.76 21.14 -38.73
N GLY A 279 54.29 21.46 -39.94
CA GLY A 279 54.41 20.62 -41.13
C GLY A 279 53.39 19.50 -41.23
N LEU A 280 52.31 19.51 -40.43
CA LEU A 280 51.26 18.51 -40.50
C LEU A 280 50.22 18.92 -41.55
N ALA A 281 50.17 18.20 -42.67
CA ALA A 281 49.18 18.42 -43.72
C ALA A 281 47.89 17.64 -43.46
N GLU A 282 46.73 18.22 -43.75
CA GLU A 282 45.41 17.61 -43.60
C GLU A 282 44.62 17.69 -44.91
N GLY A 283 44.09 16.57 -45.38
CA GLY A 283 43.25 16.52 -46.58
C GLY A 283 41.83 16.99 -46.29
N VAL A 284 41.38 18.07 -46.93
CA VAL A 284 40.09 18.71 -46.69
C VAL A 284 39.02 18.24 -47.66
N ASP A 285 39.27 18.34 -48.96
CA ASP A 285 38.39 17.87 -50.04
C ASP A 285 39.21 17.20 -51.15
N ALA A 286 38.56 16.37 -51.97
CA ALA A 286 39.20 15.75 -53.12
C ALA A 286 39.78 16.81 -54.08
N GLY A 287 41.05 16.69 -54.42
CA GLY A 287 41.78 17.69 -55.18
C GLY A 287 43.30 17.52 -55.07
N SER A 288 44.06 18.53 -55.46
CA SER A 288 45.52 18.54 -55.29
C SER A 288 45.96 19.89 -54.73
N SER A 289 47.01 19.87 -53.91
CA SER A 289 47.73 21.04 -53.40
C SER A 289 49.24 20.86 -53.58
N VAL A 290 49.99 21.95 -53.72
CA VAL A 290 51.46 22.00 -53.71
C VAL A 290 51.93 22.52 -52.37
N ILE A 291 52.76 21.71 -51.71
CA ILE A 291 53.38 22.03 -50.42
C ILE A 291 54.80 22.54 -50.65
N THR A 292 55.12 23.67 -50.03
CA THR A 292 56.46 24.28 -50.00
C THR A 292 56.81 24.74 -48.59
N ALA A 293 58.10 24.77 -48.27
CA ALA A 293 58.64 25.39 -47.06
C ALA A 293 59.64 26.48 -47.43
N ASP A 294 59.65 27.59 -46.69
CA ASP A 294 60.65 28.65 -46.83
C ASP A 294 61.42 28.85 -45.53
N PHE A 295 62.75 28.91 -45.61
CA PHE A 295 63.61 29.33 -44.51
C PHE A 295 64.50 30.49 -44.95
N ASN A 296 64.29 31.67 -44.34
CA ASN A 296 65.08 32.88 -44.59
C ASN A 296 65.23 33.24 -46.09
N GLY A 297 64.16 33.05 -46.88
CA GLY A 297 64.12 33.36 -48.31
C GLY A 297 64.65 32.25 -49.23
N THR A 298 65.05 31.10 -48.67
CA THR A 298 65.35 29.88 -49.43
C THR A 298 64.13 28.95 -49.38
N THR A 299 63.44 28.84 -50.51
CA THR A 299 62.27 27.97 -50.67
C THR A 299 62.67 26.56 -51.11
N SER A 300 62.01 25.54 -50.56
CA SER A 300 62.19 24.13 -50.93
C SER A 300 61.74 23.84 -52.37
N ALA A 301 62.14 22.69 -52.91
CA ALA A 301 61.47 22.14 -54.09
C ALA A 301 59.97 21.88 -53.77
N PRO A 302 59.04 22.11 -54.72
CA PRO A 302 57.62 21.88 -54.51
C PRO A 302 57.29 20.39 -54.40
N VAL A 303 56.42 20.01 -53.46
CA VAL A 303 55.88 18.65 -53.33
C VAL A 303 54.37 18.65 -53.59
N THR A 304 53.92 17.84 -54.55
CA THR A 304 52.48 17.69 -54.81
C THR A 304 51.85 16.73 -53.80
N LEU A 305 50.78 17.20 -53.16
CA LEU A 305 49.90 16.46 -52.27
C LEU A 305 48.53 16.26 -52.95
N THR A 306 48.19 15.02 -53.27
CA THR A 306 46.88 14.69 -53.86
C THR A 306 45.93 14.21 -52.76
N VAL A 307 44.71 14.72 -52.72
CA VAL A 307 43.64 14.29 -51.82
C VAL A 307 42.58 13.57 -52.63
N THR A 308 42.27 12.34 -52.24
CA THR A 308 41.26 11.49 -52.89
C THR A 308 40.01 11.42 -52.02
N ALA A 309 38.83 11.26 -52.65
CA ALA A 309 37.58 11.08 -51.92
C ALA A 309 37.55 9.69 -51.26
N ALA A 310 37.07 9.62 -50.01
CA ALA A 310 36.79 8.34 -49.34
C ALA A 310 35.42 7.81 -49.80
N THR A 311 35.38 6.62 -50.39
CA THR A 311 34.11 5.92 -50.69
C THR A 311 34.02 4.67 -49.83
N ALA A 312 32.84 4.42 -49.23
CA ALA A 312 32.61 3.20 -48.46
C ALA A 312 32.48 2.02 -49.42
N ASP A 313 33.41 1.06 -49.34
CA ASP A 313 33.37 -0.18 -50.12
C ASP A 313 32.32 -1.14 -49.58
N THR A 314 32.19 -1.20 -48.24
CA THR A 314 31.17 -2.01 -47.56
C THR A 314 30.67 -1.30 -46.31
N VAL A 315 29.43 -1.61 -45.92
CA VAL A 315 28.87 -1.26 -44.61
C VAL A 315 28.51 -2.55 -43.90
N GLN A 316 28.92 -2.71 -42.65
CA GLN A 316 28.63 -3.89 -41.86
C GLN A 316 27.78 -3.52 -40.64
N VAL A 317 26.58 -4.09 -40.57
CA VAL A 317 25.70 -4.03 -39.40
C VAL A 317 25.99 -5.20 -38.47
N THR A 318 26.26 -4.90 -37.19
CA THR A 318 26.61 -5.86 -36.14
C THR A 318 25.68 -5.69 -34.92
N PRO A 319 25.20 -6.77 -34.28
CA PRO A 319 25.42 -8.19 -34.62
C PRO A 319 24.78 -8.62 -35.94
N ALA A 320 25.30 -9.64 -36.61
CA ALA A 320 24.69 -10.13 -37.86
C ALA A 320 23.44 -11.00 -37.63
N ASN A 321 23.33 -11.63 -36.46
CA ASN A 321 22.18 -12.41 -36.03
C ASN A 321 21.83 -12.03 -34.59
N LEU A 322 20.57 -11.74 -34.34
CA LEU A 322 20.08 -11.37 -33.02
C LEU A 322 18.73 -12.02 -32.75
N SER A 323 18.50 -12.46 -31.51
CA SER A 323 17.19 -12.93 -31.06
C SER A 323 16.76 -12.09 -29.86
N LEU A 324 15.58 -11.47 -29.96
CA LEU A 324 15.01 -10.62 -28.90
C LEU A 324 13.65 -11.14 -28.48
N ALA A 325 13.34 -11.05 -27.19
CA ALA A 325 11.97 -11.24 -26.74
C ALA A 325 11.12 -10.02 -27.17
N LYS A 326 9.87 -10.25 -27.56
CA LYS A 326 8.88 -9.19 -27.80
C LYS A 326 8.91 -8.18 -26.64
N GLY A 327 8.92 -6.88 -26.95
CA GLY A 327 8.95 -5.79 -25.97
C GLY A 327 10.34 -5.30 -25.57
N THR A 328 11.40 -5.99 -26.00
CA THR A 328 12.79 -5.58 -25.71
C THR A 328 13.42 -4.79 -26.86
N SER A 329 14.58 -4.18 -26.60
CA SER A 329 15.34 -3.39 -27.56
C SER A 329 16.83 -3.73 -27.53
N HIS A 330 17.53 -3.47 -28.65
CA HIS A 330 18.97 -3.65 -28.74
C HIS A 330 19.59 -2.62 -29.70
N ALA A 331 20.84 -2.22 -29.46
CA ALA A 331 21.55 -1.33 -30.36
C ALA A 331 22.35 -2.14 -31.39
N TYR A 332 22.15 -1.85 -32.67
CA TYR A 332 23.05 -2.24 -33.75
C TYR A 332 24.12 -1.17 -33.95
N THR A 333 25.29 -1.60 -34.44
CA THR A 333 26.34 -0.70 -34.94
C THR A 333 26.52 -0.88 -36.44
N ALA A 334 26.77 0.22 -37.16
CA ALA A 334 27.11 0.20 -38.58
C ALA A 334 28.57 0.68 -38.75
N ILE A 335 29.45 -0.20 -39.25
CA ILE A 335 30.84 0.12 -39.54
C ILE A 335 31.01 0.20 -41.05
N ALA A 336 31.43 1.35 -41.57
CA ALA A 336 31.81 1.50 -42.97
C ALA A 336 33.30 1.16 -43.13
N HIS A 337 33.61 0.24 -44.04
CA HIS A 337 34.97 -0.02 -44.49
C HIS A 337 35.19 0.72 -45.81
N PHE A 338 36.20 1.58 -45.86
CA PHE A 338 36.48 2.45 -47.00
C PHE A 338 37.55 1.85 -47.90
N ASN A 339 37.61 2.33 -49.14
CA ASN A 339 38.59 1.96 -50.16
C ASN A 339 40.07 2.24 -49.80
N ASN A 340 40.32 2.86 -48.65
CA ASN A 340 41.64 3.19 -48.12
C ASN A 340 42.05 2.28 -46.95
N ASP A 341 41.39 1.13 -46.80
CA ASP A 341 41.57 0.15 -45.72
C ASP A 341 41.25 0.70 -44.31
N THR A 342 40.69 1.90 -44.20
CA THR A 342 40.21 2.45 -42.92
C THR A 342 38.77 2.01 -42.66
N SER A 343 38.37 2.06 -41.40
CA SER A 343 37.00 1.76 -40.97
C SER A 343 36.50 2.84 -40.03
N GLN A 344 35.24 3.23 -40.16
CA GLN A 344 34.60 4.21 -39.29
C GLN A 344 33.27 3.68 -38.78
N ASP A 345 32.99 3.96 -37.50
CA ASP A 345 31.63 3.83 -36.99
C ASP A 345 30.76 4.94 -37.58
N VAL A 346 29.81 4.52 -38.40
CA VAL A 346 28.86 5.39 -39.10
C VAL A 346 27.43 5.21 -38.57
N THR A 347 27.26 4.58 -37.39
CA THR A 347 25.95 4.22 -36.81
C THR A 347 24.97 5.39 -36.78
N ALA A 348 25.45 6.59 -36.41
CA ALA A 348 24.63 7.80 -36.34
C ALA A 348 24.55 8.59 -37.66
N GLN A 349 25.31 8.20 -38.69
CA GLN A 349 25.29 8.82 -40.02
C GLN A 349 24.57 7.96 -41.07
N ALA A 350 24.40 6.67 -40.79
CA ALA A 350 23.71 5.74 -41.68
C ALA A 350 22.19 5.91 -41.59
N THR A 351 21.52 5.65 -42.70
CA THR A 351 20.05 5.55 -42.76
C THR A 351 19.64 4.12 -42.49
N TRP A 352 18.89 3.88 -41.41
CA TRP A 352 18.49 2.54 -40.98
C TRP A 352 17.15 2.10 -41.57
N SER A 353 16.99 0.81 -41.80
CA SER A 353 15.72 0.22 -42.23
C SER A 353 15.47 -1.15 -41.61
N SER A 354 14.19 -1.50 -41.47
CA SER A 354 13.72 -2.83 -41.08
C SER A 354 12.86 -3.40 -42.20
N SER A 355 13.06 -4.67 -42.54
CA SER A 355 12.27 -5.33 -43.59
C SER A 355 10.81 -5.56 -43.20
N ASP A 356 10.50 -5.60 -41.90
CA ASP A 356 9.14 -5.70 -41.38
C ASP A 356 8.98 -4.86 -40.11
N THR A 357 8.42 -3.66 -40.27
CA THR A 357 8.17 -2.73 -39.16
C THR A 357 7.06 -3.16 -38.22
N ALA A 358 6.22 -4.14 -38.60
CA ALA A 358 5.23 -4.71 -37.68
C ALA A 358 5.88 -5.70 -36.71
N VAL A 359 6.98 -6.35 -37.13
CA VAL A 359 7.80 -7.23 -36.28
C VAL A 359 8.80 -6.42 -35.45
N ALA A 360 9.55 -5.52 -36.07
CA ALA A 360 10.55 -4.70 -35.37
C ALA A 360 10.81 -3.35 -36.06
N THR A 361 10.95 -2.27 -35.28
CA THR A 361 11.32 -0.94 -35.78
C THR A 361 12.74 -0.59 -35.37
N VAL A 362 13.49 0.11 -36.23
CA VAL A 362 14.84 0.61 -35.92
C VAL A 362 14.87 2.14 -35.99
N SER A 363 15.54 2.79 -35.03
CA SER A 363 15.69 4.25 -34.99
C SER A 363 16.85 4.73 -35.87
N ASP A 364 16.91 6.05 -36.11
CA ASP A 364 18.02 6.71 -36.82
C ASP A 364 19.38 6.61 -36.11
N THR A 365 19.39 6.09 -34.88
CA THR A 365 20.61 5.83 -34.10
C THR A 365 20.92 4.33 -33.97
N GLY A 366 20.29 3.48 -34.78
CA GLY A 366 20.52 2.03 -34.78
C GLY A 366 19.89 1.25 -33.63
N MET A 367 18.94 1.84 -32.87
CA MET A 367 18.24 1.13 -31.80
C MET A 367 17.04 0.38 -32.37
N VAL A 368 17.06 -0.96 -32.33
CA VAL A 368 15.92 -1.79 -32.71
C VAL A 368 14.98 -2.03 -31.54
N SER A 369 13.67 -2.05 -31.77
CA SER A 369 12.63 -2.42 -30.81
C SER A 369 11.79 -3.57 -31.36
N ALA A 370 11.67 -4.64 -30.59
CA ALA A 370 10.93 -5.84 -30.96
C ALA A 370 9.44 -5.70 -30.62
N LEU A 371 8.55 -5.70 -31.61
CA LEU A 371 7.13 -5.38 -31.46
C LEU A 371 6.21 -6.60 -31.50
N ALA A 372 6.47 -7.54 -32.40
CA ALA A 372 5.67 -8.75 -32.57
C ALA A 372 6.55 -9.96 -32.85
N THR A 373 6.13 -11.14 -32.42
CA THR A 373 6.85 -12.38 -32.70
C THR A 373 6.92 -12.62 -34.21
N GLY A 374 8.11 -12.95 -34.72
CA GLY A 374 8.37 -13.05 -36.16
C GLY A 374 9.85 -12.91 -36.46
N SER A 375 10.19 -12.58 -37.70
CA SER A 375 11.56 -12.27 -38.11
C SER A 375 11.57 -11.03 -38.99
N ALA A 376 12.58 -10.19 -38.82
CA ALA A 376 12.85 -9.01 -39.64
C ALA A 376 14.36 -8.92 -39.91
N ASP A 377 14.74 -8.34 -41.04
CA ASP A 377 16.12 -8.00 -41.34
C ASP A 377 16.34 -6.52 -41.06
N ILE A 378 17.42 -6.19 -40.36
CA ILE A 378 17.86 -4.82 -40.11
C ILE A 378 19.03 -4.51 -41.05
N SER A 379 18.94 -3.39 -41.75
CA SER A 379 20.00 -2.92 -42.65
C SER A 379 20.22 -1.42 -42.49
N ALA A 380 21.37 -0.94 -42.96
CA ALA A 380 21.75 0.46 -42.95
C ALA A 380 22.37 0.85 -44.30
N ASN A 381 22.13 2.09 -44.75
CA ASN A 381 22.78 2.67 -45.92
C ASN A 381 23.65 3.84 -45.48
N PHE A 382 24.92 3.86 -45.91
CA PHE A 382 25.83 4.98 -45.68
C PHE A 382 26.51 5.39 -46.98
N GLY A 383 26.37 6.66 -47.37
CA GLY A 383 27.03 7.20 -48.57
C GLY A 383 26.61 6.52 -49.88
N GLY A 384 25.42 5.90 -49.93
CA GLY A 384 24.96 5.13 -51.09
C GLY A 384 25.36 3.65 -51.09
N THR A 385 26.12 3.19 -50.08
CA THR A 385 26.50 1.79 -49.91
C THR A 385 25.56 1.12 -48.89
N ASP A 386 24.89 0.05 -49.32
CA ASP A 386 24.03 -0.77 -48.45
C ASP A 386 24.86 -1.72 -47.58
N SER A 387 24.36 -2.02 -46.39
CA SER A 387 24.96 -3.00 -45.48
C SER A 387 24.58 -4.45 -45.79
N ASN A 388 25.12 -5.39 -45.02
CA ASN A 388 24.49 -6.71 -44.88
C ASN A 388 23.08 -6.61 -44.27
N ASN A 389 22.26 -7.63 -44.52
CA ASN A 389 21.01 -7.86 -43.78
C ASN A 389 21.36 -8.55 -42.46
N ALA A 390 21.17 -7.86 -41.33
CA ALA A 390 21.28 -8.45 -40.01
C ALA A 390 19.95 -9.09 -39.61
N SER A 391 19.93 -10.41 -39.47
CA SER A 391 18.71 -11.17 -39.17
C SER A 391 18.32 -11.01 -37.71
N LEU A 392 17.13 -10.46 -37.46
CA LEU A 392 16.49 -10.36 -36.16
C LEU A 392 15.34 -11.37 -36.06
N ALA A 393 15.40 -12.24 -35.06
CA ALA A 393 14.28 -13.07 -34.64
C ALA A 393 13.61 -12.46 -33.40
N VAL A 394 12.30 -12.25 -33.44
CA VAL A 394 11.51 -11.83 -32.28
C VAL A 394 10.75 -13.02 -31.74
N THR A 395 11.10 -13.46 -30.53
CA THR A 395 10.50 -14.61 -29.86
C THR A 395 9.45 -14.17 -28.84
N ALA A 396 8.57 -15.09 -28.45
CA ALA A 396 7.69 -14.86 -27.30
C ALA A 396 8.55 -14.70 -26.04
N ALA A 397 8.09 -13.85 -25.11
CA ALA A 397 8.76 -13.70 -23.82
C ALA A 397 8.65 -15.01 -23.03
N THR A 398 9.76 -15.48 -22.49
CA THR A 398 9.82 -16.71 -21.68
C THR A 398 9.82 -16.35 -20.20
N VAL A 399 9.23 -17.21 -19.35
CA VAL A 399 9.29 -17.06 -17.90
C VAL A 399 10.75 -17.21 -17.44
N LEU A 400 11.23 -16.29 -16.61
CA LEU A 400 12.56 -16.33 -16.00
C LEU A 400 12.51 -16.78 -14.54
N SER A 401 11.54 -16.30 -13.78
CA SER A 401 11.38 -16.64 -12.36
C SER A 401 9.91 -16.56 -11.94
N ILE A 402 9.56 -17.30 -10.90
CA ILE A 402 8.26 -17.24 -10.23
C ILE A 402 8.51 -16.87 -8.76
N THR A 403 7.87 -15.82 -8.29
CA THR A 403 7.89 -15.40 -6.88
C THR A 403 6.54 -15.71 -6.26
N ILE A 404 6.55 -16.31 -5.07
CA ILE A 404 5.35 -16.64 -4.31
C ILE A 404 5.26 -15.71 -3.10
N GLU A 405 4.07 -15.17 -2.83
CA GLU A 405 3.77 -14.37 -1.63
C GLU A 405 2.61 -15.00 -0.85
N PRO A 406 2.67 -15.10 0.50
CA PRO A 406 3.81 -14.69 1.33
C PRO A 406 5.06 -15.59 1.19
N GLU A 407 6.26 -15.03 1.37
CA GLU A 407 7.54 -15.76 1.29
C GLU A 407 7.72 -16.83 2.39
N THR A 408 6.93 -16.76 3.46
CA THR A 408 6.82 -17.79 4.50
C THR A 408 5.41 -17.76 5.09
N ALA A 409 4.90 -18.88 5.59
CA ALA A 409 3.62 -18.90 6.29
C ALA A 409 3.63 -19.86 7.49
N SER A 410 2.85 -19.52 8.51
CA SER A 410 2.54 -20.40 9.64
C SER A 410 1.04 -20.38 9.88
N ILE A 411 0.40 -21.54 9.85
CA ILE A 411 -1.06 -21.69 10.03
C ILE A 411 -1.34 -22.74 11.11
N ALA A 412 -2.47 -22.62 11.81
CA ALA A 412 -2.92 -23.69 12.69
C ALA A 412 -3.49 -24.88 11.89
N ASN A 413 -3.43 -26.07 12.48
CA ASN A 413 -4.07 -27.26 11.93
C ASN A 413 -5.57 -27.00 11.66
N GLY A 414 -6.06 -27.37 10.46
CA GLY A 414 -7.44 -27.16 10.03
C GLY A 414 -7.73 -25.76 9.46
N THR A 415 -6.75 -24.86 9.42
CA THR A 415 -6.91 -23.51 8.85
C THR A 415 -6.25 -23.40 7.47
N THR A 416 -6.46 -22.26 6.79
CA THR A 416 -5.98 -22.06 5.41
C THR A 416 -5.15 -20.79 5.24
N GLN A 417 -4.22 -20.79 4.28
CA GLN A 417 -3.46 -19.62 3.83
C GLN A 417 -3.53 -19.50 2.31
N GLN A 418 -3.80 -18.30 1.80
CA GLN A 418 -3.74 -18.03 0.38
C GLN A 418 -2.32 -17.65 -0.04
N PHE A 419 -1.77 -18.32 -1.05
CA PHE A 419 -0.55 -17.94 -1.73
C PHE A 419 -0.87 -17.33 -3.10
N THR A 420 -0.06 -16.38 -3.55
CA THR A 420 -0.12 -15.80 -4.89
C THR A 420 1.20 -16.02 -5.60
N ALA A 421 1.19 -16.17 -6.92
CA ALA A 421 2.38 -16.41 -7.72
C ALA A 421 2.51 -15.36 -8.83
N THR A 422 3.65 -14.67 -8.88
CA THR A 422 3.98 -13.70 -9.93
C THR A 422 5.15 -14.20 -10.77
N ALA A 423 4.94 -14.32 -12.08
CA ALA A 423 5.98 -14.66 -13.05
C ALA A 423 6.68 -13.39 -13.55
N LYS A 424 8.00 -13.44 -13.66
CA LYS A 424 8.82 -12.42 -14.34
C LYS A 424 9.31 -12.98 -15.67
N PHE A 425 9.17 -12.21 -16.75
CA PHE A 425 9.48 -12.65 -18.10
C PHE A 425 10.81 -12.07 -18.61
N SER A 426 11.33 -12.66 -19.70
CA SER A 426 12.58 -12.25 -20.34
C SER A 426 12.55 -10.84 -20.94
N ASP A 427 11.36 -10.27 -21.15
CA ASP A 427 11.17 -8.89 -21.59
C ASP A 427 11.12 -7.89 -20.42
N GLY A 428 11.28 -8.36 -19.18
CA GLY A 428 11.22 -7.56 -17.96
C GLY A 428 9.82 -7.33 -17.42
N SER A 429 8.76 -7.75 -18.14
CA SER A 429 7.39 -7.69 -17.66
C SER A 429 7.12 -8.68 -16.54
N THR A 430 6.06 -8.44 -15.77
CA THR A 430 5.56 -9.36 -14.74
C THR A 430 4.09 -9.66 -14.97
N MET A 431 3.65 -10.85 -14.56
CA MET A 431 2.26 -11.30 -14.67
C MET A 431 1.88 -12.09 -13.43
N ASP A 432 0.68 -11.83 -12.89
CA ASP A 432 0.04 -12.72 -11.93
C ASP A 432 -0.35 -14.03 -12.63
N VAL A 433 0.20 -15.12 -12.14
CA VAL A 433 0.01 -16.48 -12.66
C VAL A 433 -0.56 -17.41 -11.57
N THR A 434 -1.14 -16.86 -10.51
CA THR A 434 -1.68 -17.61 -9.36
C THR A 434 -2.61 -18.75 -9.77
N ASP A 435 -3.50 -18.51 -10.74
CA ASP A 435 -4.44 -19.51 -11.25
C ASP A 435 -3.91 -20.33 -12.44
N GLN A 436 -2.67 -20.07 -12.88
CA GLN A 436 -2.04 -20.71 -14.03
C GLN A 436 -0.88 -21.63 -13.64
N VAL A 437 -0.31 -21.43 -12.45
CA VAL A 437 0.75 -22.28 -11.93
C VAL A 437 0.19 -23.61 -11.43
N SER A 438 0.96 -24.68 -11.55
CA SER A 438 0.68 -25.90 -10.80
C SER A 438 1.32 -25.78 -9.40
N TRP A 439 0.49 -25.58 -8.40
CA TRP A 439 0.87 -25.56 -6.98
C TRP A 439 1.21 -26.96 -6.48
N LYS A 440 2.22 -27.05 -5.62
CA LYS A 440 2.64 -28.30 -4.97
C LYS A 440 3.01 -28.04 -3.51
N SER A 441 2.59 -28.95 -2.63
CA SER A 441 3.20 -29.13 -1.31
C SER A 441 4.12 -30.35 -1.35
N ASP A 442 5.30 -30.24 -0.73
CA ASP A 442 6.24 -31.36 -0.64
C ASP A 442 5.78 -32.47 0.30
N ASP A 443 4.97 -32.13 1.31
CA ASP A 443 4.32 -33.09 2.21
C ASP A 443 2.83 -32.77 2.33
N THR A 444 2.04 -33.46 1.49
CA THR A 444 0.59 -33.32 1.46
C THR A 444 -0.11 -33.89 2.69
N SER A 445 0.60 -34.63 3.56
CA SER A 445 0.04 -35.04 4.85
C SER A 445 0.07 -33.90 5.87
N VAL A 446 0.98 -32.94 5.72
CA VAL A 446 1.05 -31.73 6.55
C VAL A 446 0.12 -30.65 6.04
N ALA A 447 0.18 -30.31 4.75
CA ALA A 447 -0.75 -29.34 4.14
C ALA A 447 -0.99 -29.62 2.65
N THR A 448 -2.19 -29.32 2.15
CA THR A 448 -2.53 -29.43 0.71
C THR A 448 -2.71 -28.05 0.09
N LEU A 449 -2.57 -27.92 -1.23
CA LEU A 449 -2.86 -26.68 -1.96
C LEU A 449 -3.92 -26.89 -3.03
N SER A 450 -4.82 -25.92 -3.19
CA SER A 450 -5.76 -25.85 -4.30
C SER A 450 -5.07 -25.40 -5.60
N ALA A 451 -5.78 -25.54 -6.72
CA ALA A 451 -5.34 -25.01 -8.02
C ALA A 451 -5.23 -23.47 -8.04
N THR A 452 -5.87 -22.79 -7.09
CA THR A 452 -5.85 -21.33 -6.96
C THR A 452 -4.89 -20.86 -5.86
N GLY A 453 -4.02 -21.73 -5.33
CA GLY A 453 -3.00 -21.37 -4.33
C GLY A 453 -3.49 -21.33 -2.88
N LEU A 454 -4.68 -21.84 -2.57
CA LEU A 454 -5.18 -21.91 -1.19
C LEU A 454 -4.60 -23.14 -0.50
N ALA A 455 -3.69 -22.93 0.46
CA ALA A 455 -3.14 -23.96 1.31
C ALA A 455 -4.09 -24.30 2.47
N HIS A 456 -4.22 -25.57 2.83
CA HIS A 456 -5.01 -26.08 3.95
C HIS A 456 -4.13 -26.98 4.84
N GLY A 457 -3.97 -26.61 6.12
CA GLY A 457 -3.22 -27.40 7.10
C GLY A 457 -4.00 -28.64 7.54
N LEU A 458 -3.37 -29.81 7.56
CA LEU A 458 -4.00 -31.12 7.87
C LEU A 458 -3.41 -31.79 9.11
N ASN A 459 -2.09 -31.73 9.28
CA ASN A 459 -1.38 -32.26 10.44
C ASN A 459 -0.26 -31.32 10.83
N GLU A 460 0.09 -31.31 12.11
CA GLU A 460 1.21 -30.52 12.63
C GLU A 460 2.53 -30.94 11.99
N GLY A 461 3.36 -29.97 11.65
CA GLY A 461 4.64 -30.20 11.01
C GLY A 461 5.01 -29.09 10.03
N ASN A 462 6.09 -29.31 9.29
CA ASN A 462 6.61 -28.35 8.32
C ASN A 462 6.56 -28.97 6.93
N THR A 463 6.16 -28.17 5.95
CA THR A 463 6.21 -28.52 4.53
C THR A 463 6.72 -27.33 3.73
N VAL A 464 6.97 -27.51 2.44
CA VAL A 464 7.30 -26.42 1.52
C VAL A 464 6.28 -26.36 0.39
N VAL A 465 6.00 -25.13 -0.04
CA VAL A 465 5.13 -24.80 -1.15
C VAL A 465 5.97 -24.39 -2.34
N THR A 466 5.68 -24.97 -3.50
CA THR A 466 6.29 -24.60 -4.78
C THR A 466 5.22 -24.37 -5.84
N ALA A 467 5.53 -23.50 -6.79
CA ALA A 467 4.70 -23.23 -7.97
C ALA A 467 5.53 -23.50 -9.23
N HIS A 468 4.91 -24.17 -10.21
CA HIS A 468 5.53 -24.43 -11.51
C HIS A 468 4.72 -23.80 -12.64
N TYR A 469 5.40 -23.06 -13.53
CA TYR A 469 4.77 -22.42 -14.69
C TYR A 469 5.75 -22.35 -15.86
N GLN A 470 5.30 -22.85 -17.02
CA GLN A 470 6.05 -22.88 -18.29
C GLN A 470 7.51 -23.37 -18.16
N GLY A 471 7.75 -24.44 -17.40
CA GLY A 471 9.09 -25.04 -17.27
C GLY A 471 9.96 -24.44 -16.17
N VAL A 472 9.48 -23.41 -15.46
CA VAL A 472 10.18 -22.77 -14.34
C VAL A 472 9.51 -23.13 -13.02
N ASN A 473 10.31 -23.45 -12.00
CA ASN A 473 9.85 -23.59 -10.62
C ASN A 473 10.12 -22.29 -9.85
N SER A 474 9.26 -21.96 -8.89
CA SER A 474 9.56 -20.98 -7.85
C SER A 474 10.67 -21.47 -6.91
N ALA A 475 11.12 -20.59 -6.02
CA ALA A 475 11.82 -21.02 -4.80
C ALA A 475 10.87 -21.80 -3.87
N ASP A 476 11.45 -22.55 -2.93
CA ASP A 476 10.72 -23.27 -1.89
C ASP A 476 10.24 -22.30 -0.81
N ILE A 477 8.93 -22.26 -0.58
CA ILE A 477 8.31 -21.41 0.43
C ILE A 477 7.94 -22.24 1.66
N PRO A 478 8.54 -22.01 2.83
CA PRO A 478 8.23 -22.79 4.02
C PRO A 478 6.82 -22.49 4.54
N LEU A 479 6.08 -23.55 4.81
CA LEU A 479 4.77 -23.54 5.47
C LEU A 479 4.83 -24.40 6.73
N SER A 480 4.61 -23.78 7.89
CA SER A 480 4.51 -24.48 9.18
C SER A 480 3.04 -24.65 9.56
N VAL A 481 2.64 -25.86 9.91
CA VAL A 481 1.33 -26.17 10.49
C VAL A 481 1.51 -26.41 11.98
N THR A 482 0.98 -25.51 12.81
CA THR A 482 1.10 -25.54 14.28
C THR A 482 -0.17 -26.09 14.93
N PRO A 483 -0.11 -26.53 16.20
CA PRO A 483 -1.32 -26.82 16.98
C PRO A 483 -2.24 -25.58 17.02
N ALA A 484 -3.55 -25.81 16.94
CA ALA A 484 -4.55 -24.77 17.17
C ALA A 484 -4.78 -24.62 18.70
N GLU A 485 -4.02 -23.75 19.35
CA GLU A 485 -4.21 -23.48 20.79
C GLU A 485 -5.27 -22.39 21.02
N ILE A 486 -6.15 -22.61 22.01
CA ILE A 486 -7.13 -21.61 22.44
C ILE A 486 -6.41 -20.53 23.26
N SER A 487 -6.45 -19.28 22.79
CA SER A 487 -5.90 -18.13 23.49
C SER A 487 -6.87 -17.61 24.55
N ALA A 488 -8.17 -17.56 24.25
CA ALA A 488 -9.20 -17.08 25.18
C ALA A 488 -10.57 -17.72 24.92
N ILE A 489 -11.45 -17.70 25.92
CA ILE A 489 -12.88 -17.97 25.76
C ILE A 489 -13.64 -16.72 26.18
N THR A 490 -14.61 -16.31 25.37
CA THR A 490 -15.55 -15.23 25.71
C THR A 490 -16.97 -15.77 25.74
N VAL A 491 -17.80 -15.19 26.60
CA VAL A 491 -19.22 -15.55 26.73
C VAL A 491 -20.05 -14.31 26.37
N SER A 492 -21.10 -14.50 25.58
CA SER A 492 -22.05 -13.46 25.20
C SER A 492 -23.48 -13.86 25.58
N PRO A 493 -24.31 -12.95 26.13
CA PRO A 493 -23.93 -11.59 26.55
C PRO A 493 -22.91 -11.58 27.70
N ASP A 494 -22.18 -10.49 27.86
CA ASP A 494 -21.14 -10.29 28.89
C ASP A 494 -21.71 -9.96 30.28
N ALA A 495 -22.98 -9.56 30.34
CA ALA A 495 -23.84 -9.58 31.52
C ALA A 495 -25.31 -9.73 31.08
N ALA A 496 -26.16 -10.28 31.95
CA ALA A 496 -27.59 -10.36 31.71
C ALA A 496 -28.40 -10.09 32.98
N SER A 497 -29.60 -9.54 32.82
CA SER A 497 -30.59 -9.42 33.89
C SER A 497 -31.93 -9.93 33.39
N ILE A 498 -32.52 -10.89 34.10
CA ILE A 498 -33.77 -11.56 33.73
C ILE A 498 -34.74 -11.61 34.92
N ALA A 499 -36.03 -11.76 34.63
CA ALA A 499 -37.04 -11.97 35.66
C ALA A 499 -37.04 -13.42 36.17
N ASN A 500 -37.35 -13.62 37.44
CA ASN A 500 -37.46 -14.96 38.03
C ASN A 500 -38.48 -15.84 37.28
N GLY A 501 -38.09 -17.07 36.93
CA GLY A 501 -38.90 -18.01 36.15
C GLY A 501 -38.61 -18.01 34.64
N THR A 502 -37.78 -17.09 34.14
CA THR A 502 -37.36 -17.01 32.73
C THR A 502 -36.01 -17.67 32.45
N THR A 503 -35.62 -17.69 31.18
CA THR A 503 -34.34 -18.21 30.72
C THR A 503 -33.52 -17.16 29.95
N GLN A 504 -32.19 -17.26 30.02
CA GLN A 504 -31.23 -16.51 29.21
C GLN A 504 -30.34 -17.47 28.43
N GLN A 505 -30.17 -17.25 27.12
CA GLN A 505 -29.19 -17.99 26.32
C GLN A 505 -27.83 -17.30 26.39
N PHE A 506 -26.80 -18.06 26.73
CA PHE A 506 -25.40 -17.66 26.59
C PHE A 506 -24.74 -18.46 25.47
N THR A 507 -23.84 -17.81 24.74
CA THR A 507 -22.98 -18.44 23.73
C THR A 507 -21.52 -18.27 24.11
N ALA A 508 -20.69 -19.28 23.87
CA ALA A 508 -19.26 -19.22 24.14
C ALA A 508 -18.47 -19.25 22.83
N THR A 509 -17.53 -18.32 22.69
CA THR A 509 -16.64 -18.20 21.52
C THR A 509 -15.19 -18.38 21.97
N ALA A 510 -14.48 -19.32 21.34
CA ALA A 510 -13.06 -19.54 21.55
C ALA A 510 -12.26 -18.73 20.53
N SER A 511 -11.33 -17.93 21.03
CA SER A 511 -10.28 -17.31 20.23
C SER A 511 -9.04 -18.19 20.23
N PHE A 512 -8.39 -18.29 19.08
CA PHE A 512 -7.21 -19.13 18.89
C PHE A 512 -5.96 -18.27 18.73
N THR A 513 -4.78 -18.87 18.88
CA THR A 513 -3.50 -18.20 18.60
C THR A 513 -3.32 -17.86 17.12
N SER A 514 -4.03 -18.55 16.23
CA SER A 514 -4.13 -18.23 14.80
C SER A 514 -5.44 -18.77 14.21
N GLY A 515 -5.95 -18.12 13.16
CA GLY A 515 -7.24 -18.45 12.55
C GLY A 515 -8.43 -17.65 13.12
N PRO A 516 -9.64 -17.85 12.58
CA PRO A 516 -10.84 -17.17 13.05
C PRO A 516 -11.32 -17.73 14.40
N ASP A 517 -12.02 -16.89 15.16
CA ASP A 517 -12.76 -17.32 16.36
C ASP A 517 -13.79 -18.40 16.01
N GLN A 518 -14.02 -19.36 16.90
CA GLN A 518 -15.03 -20.40 16.73
C GLN A 518 -16.06 -20.42 17.85
N ASP A 519 -17.33 -20.64 17.46
CA ASP A 519 -18.39 -20.94 18.40
C ASP A 519 -18.15 -22.32 19.02
N VAL A 520 -17.98 -22.33 20.34
CA VAL A 520 -17.74 -23.51 21.16
C VAL A 520 -18.85 -23.72 22.20
N THR A 521 -20.02 -23.09 22.01
CA THR A 521 -21.16 -23.08 22.96
C THR A 521 -21.57 -24.48 23.44
N HIS A 522 -21.47 -25.48 22.57
CA HIS A 522 -21.80 -26.88 22.88
C HIS A 522 -20.59 -27.75 23.28
N LEU A 523 -19.38 -27.19 23.24
CA LEU A 523 -18.13 -27.88 23.56
C LEU A 523 -17.59 -27.46 24.94
N VAL A 524 -17.97 -26.28 25.41
CA VAL A 524 -17.60 -25.78 26.74
C VAL A 524 -18.36 -26.50 27.85
N SER A 525 -17.71 -26.59 29.01
CA SER A 525 -18.36 -26.89 30.28
C SER A 525 -18.88 -25.59 30.88
N TRP A 526 -20.20 -25.43 30.91
CA TRP A 526 -20.88 -24.31 31.56
C TRP A 526 -20.99 -24.51 33.08
N VAL A 527 -20.77 -23.45 33.83
CA VAL A 527 -20.90 -23.42 35.30
C VAL A 527 -21.68 -22.18 35.71
N SER A 528 -22.59 -22.35 36.68
CA SER A 528 -23.15 -21.25 37.47
C SER A 528 -22.57 -21.32 38.88
N SER A 529 -22.12 -20.18 39.42
CA SER A 529 -21.56 -20.10 40.76
C SER A 529 -22.59 -20.32 41.87
N ASP A 530 -23.88 -20.10 41.59
CA ASP A 530 -24.99 -20.36 42.50
C ASP A 530 -26.20 -20.91 41.72
N THR A 531 -26.26 -22.24 41.66
CA THR A 531 -27.36 -22.96 41.00
C THR A 531 -28.70 -22.82 41.72
N GLY A 532 -28.76 -22.23 42.92
CA GLY A 532 -30.00 -21.88 43.60
C GLY A 532 -30.64 -20.61 43.03
N VAL A 533 -29.84 -19.71 42.46
CA VAL A 533 -30.30 -18.49 41.77
C VAL A 533 -30.64 -18.78 40.32
N ALA A 534 -29.72 -19.41 39.57
CA ALA A 534 -29.98 -19.86 38.21
C ALA A 534 -29.14 -21.08 37.84
N SER A 535 -29.71 -22.05 37.12
CA SER A 535 -28.97 -23.20 36.60
C SER A 535 -28.65 -23.00 35.12
N ILE A 536 -27.55 -23.55 34.59
CA ILE A 536 -27.20 -23.47 33.16
C ILE A 536 -26.93 -24.86 32.60
N ASN A 537 -27.46 -25.15 31.40
CA ASN A 537 -27.31 -26.46 30.76
C ASN A 537 -26.13 -26.51 29.76
N THR A 538 -25.88 -27.69 29.19
CA THR A 538 -24.78 -27.92 28.22
C THR A 538 -24.96 -27.20 26.88
N SER A 539 -26.13 -26.65 26.60
CA SER A 539 -26.38 -25.79 25.44
C SER A 539 -26.24 -24.29 25.76
N GLY A 540 -25.81 -23.91 26.97
CA GLY A 540 -25.66 -22.51 27.37
C GLY A 540 -26.97 -21.81 27.76
N LEU A 541 -28.08 -22.54 27.90
CA LEU A 541 -29.35 -21.96 28.33
C LEU A 541 -29.40 -21.93 29.86
N ALA A 542 -29.37 -20.73 30.43
CA ALA A 542 -29.56 -20.48 31.84
C ALA A 542 -31.05 -20.34 32.18
N GLN A 543 -31.50 -20.99 33.25
CA GLN A 543 -32.86 -20.91 33.80
C GLN A 543 -32.80 -20.31 35.21
N SER A 544 -33.53 -19.22 35.43
CA SER A 544 -33.67 -18.62 36.76
C SER A 544 -34.57 -19.45 37.68
N LEU A 545 -34.20 -19.51 38.97
CA LEU A 545 -34.86 -20.31 40.00
C LEU A 545 -35.23 -19.47 41.24
N ALA A 546 -34.39 -18.49 41.60
CA ALA A 546 -34.66 -17.57 42.68
C ALA A 546 -34.06 -16.19 42.39
N MET A 547 -34.64 -15.14 42.97
CA MET A 547 -34.08 -13.79 42.90
C MET A 547 -32.69 -13.74 43.56
N GLY A 548 -31.74 -13.06 42.93
CA GLY A 548 -30.35 -12.98 43.37
C GLY A 548 -29.40 -12.71 42.20
N SER A 549 -28.10 -12.82 42.43
CA SER A 549 -27.07 -12.69 41.39
C SER A 549 -26.21 -13.95 41.37
N THR A 550 -25.89 -14.45 40.18
CA THR A 550 -24.97 -15.57 39.99
C THR A 550 -23.98 -15.25 38.88
N VAL A 551 -22.87 -16.00 38.83
CA VAL A 551 -21.85 -15.85 37.79
C VAL A 551 -21.88 -17.08 36.89
N ILE A 552 -21.92 -16.84 35.59
CA ILE A 552 -21.81 -17.85 34.54
C ILE A 552 -20.38 -17.85 33.99
N THR A 553 -19.77 -19.03 33.89
CA THR A 553 -18.48 -19.22 33.20
C THR A 553 -18.54 -20.41 32.24
N ALA A 554 -17.69 -20.36 31.22
CA ALA A 554 -17.51 -21.43 30.24
C ALA A 554 -16.04 -21.86 30.21
N SER A 555 -15.77 -23.16 30.31
CA SER A 555 -14.40 -23.70 30.21
C SER A 555 -14.27 -24.73 29.09
N TYR A 556 -13.21 -24.61 28.29
CA TYR A 556 -12.89 -25.56 27.21
C TYR A 556 -11.37 -25.67 27.03
N GLN A 557 -10.88 -26.92 26.95
CA GLN A 557 -9.46 -27.27 26.78
C GLN A 557 -8.48 -26.52 27.71
N GLY A 558 -8.84 -26.37 28.99
CA GLY A 558 -7.98 -25.75 30.01
C GLY A 558 -8.07 -24.23 30.12
N GLN A 559 -8.76 -23.56 29.19
CA GLN A 559 -9.09 -22.14 29.29
C GLN A 559 -10.48 -21.95 29.90
N THR A 560 -10.67 -20.86 30.64
CA THR A 560 -11.96 -20.46 31.25
C THR A 560 -12.26 -19.03 30.86
N SER A 561 -13.51 -18.73 30.55
CA SER A 561 -13.95 -17.37 30.24
C SER A 561 -13.81 -16.44 31.46
N PRO A 562 -13.81 -15.12 31.25
CA PRO A 562 -14.13 -14.17 32.32
C PRO A 562 -15.48 -14.47 32.96
N ASP A 563 -15.68 -13.99 34.19
CA ASP A 563 -16.93 -14.06 34.92
C ASP A 563 -18.01 -13.22 34.24
N VAL A 564 -19.15 -13.84 33.92
CA VAL A 564 -20.35 -13.15 33.38
C VAL A 564 -21.44 -13.12 34.42
N THR A 565 -21.91 -11.94 34.81
CA THR A 565 -22.97 -11.82 35.83
C THR A 565 -24.35 -12.04 35.22
N LEU A 566 -25.16 -12.86 35.90
CA LEU A 566 -26.59 -13.03 35.65
C LEU A 566 -27.38 -12.61 36.89
N ASP A 567 -28.13 -11.51 36.76
CA ASP A 567 -29.00 -10.99 37.81
C ASP A 567 -30.44 -11.45 37.60
N VAL A 568 -31.01 -12.14 38.59
CA VAL A 568 -32.41 -12.56 38.62
C VAL A 568 -33.20 -11.60 39.49
N THR A 569 -34.11 -10.86 38.86
CA THR A 569 -34.92 -9.83 39.50
C THR A 569 -36.38 -10.26 39.61
N ALA A 570 -37.18 -9.50 40.37
CA ALA A 570 -38.63 -9.72 40.39
C ALA A 570 -39.22 -9.40 39.02
N ALA A 571 -40.26 -10.13 38.63
CA ALA A 571 -41.04 -9.79 37.44
C ALA A 571 -41.72 -8.42 37.67
N THR A 572 -41.52 -7.48 36.75
CA THR A 572 -42.14 -6.14 36.79
C THR A 572 -43.09 -5.99 35.61
N VAL A 573 -44.14 -5.19 35.76
CA VAL A 573 -45.12 -4.96 34.69
C VAL A 573 -44.47 -4.23 33.52
N THR A 574 -44.57 -4.80 32.31
CA THR A 574 -44.09 -4.22 31.05
C THR A 574 -45.20 -3.55 30.25
N SER A 575 -46.42 -4.08 30.30
CA SER A 575 -47.58 -3.47 29.65
C SER A 575 -48.89 -3.82 30.35
N LEU A 576 -49.89 -2.96 30.18
CA LEU A 576 -51.26 -3.17 30.63
C LEU A 576 -52.20 -3.13 29.42
N ALA A 577 -53.20 -3.99 29.37
CA ALA A 577 -54.22 -4.02 28.31
C ALA A 577 -55.61 -4.07 28.93
N ILE A 578 -56.59 -3.42 28.28
CA ILE A 578 -58.01 -3.47 28.67
C ILE A 578 -58.79 -4.22 27.58
N THR A 579 -59.67 -5.13 28.01
CA THR A 579 -60.62 -5.83 27.13
C THR A 579 -62.07 -5.61 27.63
N PRO A 580 -63.01 -5.22 26.76
CA PRO A 580 -62.83 -4.84 25.36
C PRO A 580 -62.12 -3.47 25.23
N LEU A 581 -61.39 -3.25 24.12
CA LEU A 581 -60.73 -1.97 23.85
C LEU A 581 -61.72 -0.87 23.43
N THR A 582 -62.86 -1.26 22.86
CA THR A 582 -63.96 -0.36 22.52
C THR A 582 -65.29 -1.03 22.86
N ALA A 583 -66.24 -0.27 23.38
CA ALA A 583 -67.59 -0.74 23.66
C ALA A 583 -68.63 0.34 23.32
N THR A 584 -69.82 -0.09 22.91
CA THR A 584 -70.97 0.79 22.69
C THR A 584 -72.18 0.19 23.38
N ILE A 585 -72.82 0.96 24.25
CA ILE A 585 -73.99 0.53 25.03
C ILE A 585 -75.08 1.62 24.97
N ALA A 586 -76.34 1.23 25.11
CA ALA A 586 -77.43 2.18 25.24
C ALA A 586 -77.40 2.87 26.63
N ASN A 587 -77.95 4.08 26.73
CA ASN A 587 -78.08 4.78 28.00
C ASN A 587 -78.73 3.90 29.09
N GLY A 588 -78.19 3.94 30.32
CA GLY A 588 -78.63 3.14 31.46
C GLY A 588 -78.16 1.68 31.49
N ARG A 589 -77.45 1.19 30.46
CA ARG A 589 -76.84 -0.16 30.43
C ARG A 589 -75.42 -0.18 31.00
N THR A 590 -74.87 -1.37 31.20
CA THR A 590 -73.53 -1.58 31.77
C THR A 590 -72.63 -2.38 30.82
N GLN A 591 -71.31 -2.22 30.98
CA GLN A 591 -70.26 -2.94 30.25
C GLN A 591 -69.12 -3.32 31.21
N GLN A 592 -68.70 -4.58 31.22
CA GLN A 592 -67.53 -5.02 31.97
C GLN A 592 -66.23 -4.75 31.19
N PHE A 593 -65.22 -4.20 31.85
CA PHE A 593 -63.86 -4.10 31.35
C PHE A 593 -62.94 -4.95 32.24
N GLU A 594 -62.03 -5.68 31.61
CA GLU A 594 -61.00 -6.50 32.25
C GLU A 594 -59.62 -5.92 31.95
N ALA A 595 -58.72 -5.90 32.93
CA ALA A 595 -57.36 -5.42 32.78
C ALA A 595 -56.35 -6.57 32.93
N THR A 596 -55.49 -6.74 31.94
CA THR A 596 -54.44 -7.78 31.93
C THR A 596 -53.05 -7.12 31.91
N ALA A 597 -52.23 -7.39 32.92
CA ALA A 597 -50.83 -6.98 32.97
C ALA A 597 -49.95 -8.03 32.29
N THR A 598 -48.96 -7.60 31.53
CA THR A 598 -47.86 -8.43 31.03
C THR A 598 -46.60 -8.06 31.80
N PHE A 599 -45.81 -9.04 32.22
CA PHE A 599 -44.60 -8.82 33.01
C PHE A 599 -43.31 -9.00 32.20
N THR A 600 -42.16 -8.69 32.78
CA THR A 600 -40.83 -8.88 32.18
C THR A 600 -40.51 -10.34 31.89
N ASP A 601 -41.22 -11.30 32.49
CA ASP A 601 -41.14 -12.73 32.20
C ASP A 601 -42.09 -13.20 31.08
N ALA A 602 -42.76 -12.26 30.40
CA ALA A 602 -43.81 -12.50 29.42
C ALA A 602 -45.05 -13.24 29.94
N SER A 603 -45.13 -13.52 31.24
CA SER A 603 -46.37 -13.97 31.85
C SER A 603 -47.40 -12.86 31.82
N THR A 604 -48.67 -13.25 31.84
CA THR A 604 -49.80 -12.34 31.92
C THR A 604 -50.62 -12.63 33.16
N GLN A 605 -51.10 -11.60 33.84
CA GLN A 605 -51.98 -11.71 34.99
C GLN A 605 -53.21 -10.84 34.80
N ASP A 606 -54.38 -11.39 35.13
CA ASP A 606 -55.59 -10.60 35.32
C ASP A 606 -55.42 -9.75 36.58
N VAL A 607 -55.45 -8.44 36.38
CA VAL A 607 -55.28 -7.42 37.41
C VAL A 607 -56.52 -6.53 37.49
N THR A 608 -57.67 -6.97 36.98
CA THR A 608 -58.94 -6.22 36.93
C THR A 608 -59.34 -5.65 38.29
N ASP A 609 -59.15 -6.42 39.37
CA ASP A 609 -59.46 -6.00 40.75
C ASP A 609 -58.30 -5.25 41.44
N LEU A 610 -57.12 -5.19 40.80
CA LEU A 610 -55.90 -4.59 41.34
C LEU A 610 -55.58 -3.23 40.72
N VAL A 611 -56.15 -2.94 39.54
CA VAL A 611 -55.95 -1.68 38.84
C VAL A 611 -56.79 -0.55 39.44
N SER A 612 -56.33 0.68 39.28
CA SER A 612 -57.14 1.87 39.53
C SER A 612 -57.89 2.28 38.26
N TRP A 613 -59.20 2.03 38.24
CA TRP A 613 -60.12 2.41 37.16
C TRP A 613 -60.55 3.89 37.25
N GLN A 614 -60.65 4.55 36.09
CA GLN A 614 -61.13 5.92 35.97
C GLN A 614 -61.89 6.12 34.65
N SER A 615 -63.02 6.84 34.71
CA SER A 615 -63.69 7.37 33.51
C SER A 615 -63.25 8.81 33.26
N SER A 616 -63.02 9.17 31.99
CA SER A 616 -62.69 10.55 31.60
C SER A 616 -63.84 11.53 31.82
N ASP A 617 -65.09 11.03 31.78
CA ASP A 617 -66.29 11.84 31.97
C ASP A 617 -67.36 11.03 32.71
N THR A 618 -67.49 11.26 34.01
CA THR A 618 -68.46 10.58 34.87
C THR A 618 -69.90 11.06 34.65
N SER A 619 -70.12 12.15 33.91
CA SER A 619 -71.45 12.56 33.49
C SER A 619 -71.96 11.75 32.28
N VAL A 620 -71.06 11.15 31.51
CA VAL A 620 -71.36 10.24 30.39
C VAL A 620 -71.36 8.78 30.85
N ALA A 621 -70.31 8.33 31.55
CA ALA A 621 -70.24 6.98 32.07
C ALA A 621 -69.44 6.89 33.38
N THR A 622 -69.92 6.13 34.35
CA THR A 622 -69.17 5.80 35.58
C THR A 622 -68.52 4.42 35.46
N ILE A 623 -67.50 4.13 36.28
CA ILE A 623 -66.90 2.81 36.38
C ILE A 623 -66.60 2.45 37.84
N THR A 624 -66.84 1.20 38.21
CA THR A 624 -66.58 0.66 39.54
C THR A 624 -65.15 0.13 39.69
N ALA A 625 -64.74 -0.21 40.92
CA ALA A 625 -63.40 -0.71 41.20
C ALA A 625 -63.12 -2.11 40.63
N ASP A 626 -64.17 -2.88 40.34
CA ASP A 626 -64.13 -4.18 39.68
C ASP A 626 -64.29 -4.08 38.15
N GLY A 627 -64.22 -2.88 37.57
CA GLY A 627 -64.19 -2.67 36.11
C GLY A 627 -65.56 -2.64 35.42
N LEU A 628 -66.67 -2.55 36.16
CA LEU A 628 -68.02 -2.46 35.59
C LEU A 628 -68.39 -1.00 35.28
N ALA A 629 -68.47 -0.65 34.01
CA ALA A 629 -68.89 0.67 33.54
C ALA A 629 -70.42 0.76 33.40
N GLN A 630 -71.02 1.92 33.71
CA GLN A 630 -72.44 2.21 33.57
C GLN A 630 -72.66 3.50 32.74
N GLY A 631 -73.51 3.44 31.73
CA GLY A 631 -73.92 4.60 30.94
C GLY A 631 -74.87 5.52 31.70
N VAL A 632 -74.54 6.81 31.77
CA VAL A 632 -75.29 7.86 32.50
C VAL A 632 -76.00 8.81 31.53
N SER A 633 -75.33 9.21 30.44
CA SER A 633 -75.91 10.04 29.39
C SER A 633 -75.24 9.76 28.04
N GLU A 634 -75.92 10.12 26.94
CA GLU A 634 -75.40 9.95 25.58
C GLU A 634 -74.09 10.73 25.39
N GLY A 635 -73.09 10.09 24.80
CA GLY A 635 -71.77 10.68 24.62
C GLY A 635 -70.66 9.63 24.56
N SER A 636 -69.41 10.06 24.62
CA SER A 636 -68.23 9.19 24.64
C SER A 636 -67.38 9.48 25.87
N ALA A 637 -66.95 8.43 26.58
CA ALA A 637 -65.99 8.51 27.68
C ALA A 637 -64.90 7.46 27.46
N SER A 638 -63.67 7.75 27.91
CA SER A 638 -62.59 6.78 27.92
C SER A 638 -62.42 6.18 29.32
N ILE A 639 -62.31 4.87 29.39
CA ILE A 639 -62.06 4.10 30.61
C ILE A 639 -60.57 3.78 30.71
N THR A 640 -59.92 4.25 31.76
CA THR A 640 -58.47 4.08 31.98
C THR A 640 -58.22 3.19 33.20
N ALA A 641 -57.34 2.20 33.04
CA ALA A 641 -56.80 1.38 34.12
C ALA A 641 -55.33 1.76 34.37
N ASN A 642 -54.92 1.81 35.63
CA ASN A 642 -53.54 2.06 36.03
C ASN A 642 -53.05 0.98 37.00
N TYR A 643 -51.88 0.38 36.73
CA TYR A 643 -51.28 -0.67 37.57
C TYR A 643 -49.76 -0.61 37.52
N GLU A 644 -49.11 -0.55 38.68
CA GLU A 644 -47.64 -0.50 38.87
C GLU A 644 -46.87 0.42 37.89
N GLY A 645 -47.43 1.61 37.60
CA GLY A 645 -46.82 2.61 36.72
C GLY A 645 -47.12 2.47 35.23
N SER A 646 -47.82 1.40 34.82
CA SER A 646 -48.38 1.21 33.48
C SER A 646 -49.85 1.64 33.42
N SER A 647 -50.28 2.17 32.27
CA SER A 647 -51.68 2.57 32.03
C SER A 647 -52.20 2.06 30.69
N ALA A 648 -53.51 1.83 30.62
CA ALA A 648 -54.23 1.44 29.41
C ALA A 648 -55.57 2.16 29.36
N THR A 649 -56.08 2.42 28.16
CA THR A 649 -57.34 3.14 27.95
C THR A 649 -58.21 2.40 26.93
N ALA A 650 -59.52 2.34 27.19
CA ALA A 650 -60.54 1.80 26.30
C ALA A 650 -61.65 2.84 26.06
N ASP A 651 -62.25 2.83 24.87
CA ASP A 651 -63.30 3.79 24.51
C ASP A 651 -64.69 3.22 24.81
N LEU A 652 -65.53 4.00 25.49
CA LEU A 652 -66.92 3.67 25.77
C LEU A 652 -67.84 4.73 25.17
N THR A 653 -68.72 4.32 24.25
CA THR A 653 -69.74 5.17 23.65
C THR A 653 -71.12 4.82 24.20
N ILE A 654 -71.85 5.83 24.67
CA ILE A 654 -73.23 5.72 25.14
C ILE A 654 -74.15 6.27 24.05
N GLY A 655 -74.91 5.39 23.42
CA GLY A 655 -75.90 5.74 22.39
C GLY A 655 -77.30 6.01 22.97
N PRO A 656 -78.21 6.58 22.15
CA PRO A 656 -79.60 6.76 22.53
C PRO A 656 -80.27 5.42 22.86
N ALA A 657 -81.30 5.47 23.70
CA ALA A 657 -82.15 4.31 23.92
C ALA A 657 -82.93 3.98 22.63
N GLU A 658 -82.87 2.72 22.19
CA GLU A 658 -83.55 2.27 20.97
C GLU A 658 -85.05 2.10 21.23
N LEU A 659 -85.91 2.55 20.29
CA LEU A 659 -87.35 2.30 20.34
C LEU A 659 -87.59 0.80 20.12
N LEU A 660 -88.18 0.12 21.11
CA LEU A 660 -88.47 -1.31 21.02
C LEU A 660 -89.83 -1.58 20.38
N ARG A 661 -90.87 -0.84 20.78
CA ARG A 661 -92.25 -1.05 20.30
C ARG A 661 -93.17 0.14 20.59
N VAL A 662 -94.27 0.19 19.84
CA VAL A 662 -95.38 1.13 20.04
C VAL A 662 -96.66 0.34 20.31
N ARG A 663 -97.48 0.76 21.28
CA ARG A 663 -98.77 0.14 21.61
C ARG A 663 -99.88 1.17 21.71
N ILE A 664 -101.08 0.82 21.26
CA ILE A 664 -102.31 1.58 21.54
C ILE A 664 -102.94 1.06 22.83
N GLU A 665 -103.35 1.96 23.71
CA GLU A 665 -104.00 1.64 24.98
C GLU A 665 -105.34 2.39 25.05
N SER A 666 -106.33 1.80 25.74
CA SER A 666 -107.60 2.46 26.03
C SER A 666 -107.71 2.77 27.52
N ASP A 667 -108.38 3.87 27.85
CA ASP A 667 -108.76 4.20 29.23
C ASP A 667 -109.90 3.34 29.77
N HIS A 668 -110.54 2.50 28.93
CA HIS A 668 -111.58 1.55 29.32
C HIS A 668 -111.27 0.14 28.82
N SER A 669 -111.68 -0.87 29.59
CA SER A 669 -111.64 -2.27 29.15
C SER A 669 -112.83 -3.05 29.73
N GLY A 670 -113.40 -3.97 28.95
CA GLY A 670 -114.58 -4.75 29.31
C GLY A 670 -115.89 -4.18 28.75
N GLU A 671 -117.01 -4.55 29.37
CA GLU A 671 -118.35 -4.13 28.95
C GLU A 671 -118.58 -2.62 29.17
N LEU A 672 -119.20 -1.96 28.19
CA LEU A 672 -119.52 -0.54 28.16
C LEU A 672 -120.94 -0.37 27.62
N ALA A 673 -121.80 0.31 28.38
CA ALA A 673 -123.19 0.58 28.01
C ALA A 673 -123.28 1.91 27.25
N VAL A 674 -123.83 1.91 26.02
CA VAL A 674 -123.86 3.07 25.11
C VAL A 674 -125.30 3.42 24.74
N GLU A 675 -125.73 4.65 25.08
CA GLU A 675 -127.14 5.06 25.01
C GLU A 675 -127.59 5.62 23.66
N LEU A 676 -126.71 6.23 22.86
CA LEU A 676 -127.09 7.02 21.67
C LEU A 676 -126.04 7.01 20.54
N LEU A 677 -126.50 7.14 19.29
CA LEU A 677 -125.67 7.39 18.12
C LEU A 677 -125.06 8.80 18.21
N GLY A 678 -123.73 8.92 18.13
CA GLY A 678 -123.00 10.18 18.10
C GLY A 678 -122.43 10.68 19.43
N SER A 679 -122.48 9.90 20.52
CA SER A 679 -121.81 10.24 21.79
C SER A 679 -120.38 9.68 21.86
N ASP A 680 -119.48 10.44 22.49
CA ASP A 680 -118.15 9.97 22.89
C ASP A 680 -118.27 8.90 23.97
N ILE A 681 -117.50 7.83 23.86
CA ILE A 681 -117.64 6.64 24.72
C ILE A 681 -116.42 6.37 25.60
N PHE A 682 -115.20 6.48 25.07
CA PHE A 682 -113.94 6.28 25.79
C PHE A 682 -112.78 6.89 24.99
N THR A 683 -111.55 6.89 25.52
CA THR A 683 -110.36 7.40 24.84
C THR A 683 -109.29 6.35 24.61
N VAL A 684 -108.50 6.55 23.55
CA VAL A 684 -107.34 5.73 23.21
C VAL A 684 -106.09 6.60 23.11
N SER A 685 -104.96 6.11 23.62
CA SER A 685 -103.66 6.78 23.56
C SER A 685 -102.55 5.80 23.13
N THR A 686 -101.57 6.33 22.38
CA THR A 686 -100.45 5.52 21.88
C THR A 686 -99.22 5.73 22.76
N HIS A 687 -98.51 4.65 23.10
CA HIS A 687 -97.31 4.67 23.95
C HIS A 687 -96.12 3.99 23.28
N ALA A 688 -94.95 4.62 23.40
CA ALA A 688 -93.65 4.10 22.97
C ALA A 688 -92.88 3.49 24.16
N TYR A 689 -92.20 2.36 23.92
CA TYR A 689 -91.36 1.65 24.88
C TYR A 689 -89.92 1.56 24.38
N TYR A 690 -88.94 1.92 25.20
CA TYR A 690 -87.52 2.02 24.82
C TYR A 690 -86.63 0.96 25.48
N SER A 691 -85.43 0.76 24.93
CA SER A 691 -84.44 -0.23 25.39
C SER A 691 -83.87 0.04 26.78
N ASP A 692 -84.07 1.24 27.33
CA ASP A 692 -83.71 1.60 28.70
C ASP A 692 -84.83 1.28 29.72
N GLY A 693 -85.98 0.77 29.25
CA GLY A 693 -87.14 0.42 30.07
C GLY A 693 -88.13 1.57 30.28
N THR A 694 -87.91 2.74 29.68
CA THR A 694 -88.85 3.86 29.77
C THR A 694 -90.10 3.64 28.89
N LYS A 695 -91.24 4.13 29.39
CA LYS A 695 -92.54 4.17 28.68
C LYS A 695 -92.95 5.64 28.54
N GLN A 696 -93.27 6.08 27.32
CA GLN A 696 -93.70 7.44 27.05
C GLN A 696 -94.98 7.45 26.22
N GLN A 697 -95.98 8.24 26.63
CA GLN A 697 -97.15 8.50 25.79
C GLN A 697 -96.73 9.37 24.60
N VAL A 698 -97.08 8.94 23.39
CA VAL A 698 -96.87 9.69 22.15
C VAL A 698 -97.90 10.82 22.09
N ASP A 699 -97.49 12.01 21.67
CA ASP A 699 -98.39 13.14 21.47
C ASP A 699 -99.46 12.79 20.42
N ASN A 700 -100.75 12.98 20.73
CA ASN A 700 -101.83 12.60 19.82
C ASN A 700 -101.76 13.34 18.46
N SER A 701 -101.09 14.49 18.39
CA SER A 701 -100.87 15.20 17.12
C SER A 701 -99.92 14.48 16.15
N SER A 702 -99.10 13.54 16.65
CA SER A 702 -98.23 12.68 15.84
C SER A 702 -98.77 11.25 15.71
N VAL A 703 -100.04 11.03 16.04
CA VAL A 703 -100.71 9.72 15.98
C VAL A 703 -101.85 9.77 14.97
N THR A 704 -101.85 8.82 14.04
CA THR A 704 -102.99 8.56 13.16
C THR A 704 -103.72 7.31 13.65
N TYR A 705 -105.01 7.45 13.97
CA TYR A 705 -105.85 6.31 14.36
C TYR A 705 -106.57 5.73 13.14
N HIS A 706 -106.47 4.41 12.97
CA HIS A 706 -107.07 3.68 11.86
C HIS A 706 -108.19 2.79 12.37
N VAL A 707 -109.41 3.00 11.85
CA VAL A 707 -110.61 2.25 12.20
C VAL A 707 -111.00 1.33 11.04
N SER A 708 -111.06 0.03 11.32
CA SER A 708 -111.40 -1.01 10.32
C SER A 708 -112.77 -0.84 9.64
N ALA A 709 -113.73 -0.20 10.32
CA ALA A 709 -115.05 0.12 9.78
C ALA A 709 -115.48 1.57 10.11
N ALA A 710 -114.84 2.54 9.47
CA ALA A 710 -115.03 3.98 9.72
C ALA A 710 -116.47 4.51 9.50
N SER A 711 -117.33 3.77 8.79
CA SER A 711 -118.77 4.11 8.69
C SER A 711 -119.56 3.83 9.97
N LEU A 712 -118.96 3.09 10.91
CA LEU A 712 -119.61 2.63 12.13
C LEU A 712 -119.03 3.26 13.40
N LEU A 713 -117.74 3.64 13.38
CA LEU A 713 -117.02 4.23 14.51
C LEU A 713 -116.03 5.28 14.01
N ALA A 714 -115.88 6.37 14.76
CA ALA A 714 -114.89 7.39 14.51
C ALA A 714 -113.97 7.54 15.72
N VAL A 715 -112.71 7.88 15.46
CA VAL A 715 -111.75 8.31 16.47
C VAL A 715 -111.33 9.73 16.12
N SER A 716 -111.50 10.66 17.06
CA SER A 716 -111.06 12.04 16.88
C SER A 716 -109.53 12.12 16.91
N THR A 717 -108.99 13.25 16.48
CA THR A 717 -107.54 13.54 16.59
C THR A 717 -107.05 13.56 18.04
N ASP A 718 -107.95 13.76 19.00
CA ASP A 718 -107.62 13.72 20.43
C ASP A 718 -107.75 12.30 21.02
N GLY A 719 -107.92 11.28 20.17
CA GLY A 719 -108.06 9.89 20.60
C GLY A 719 -109.43 9.57 21.21
N VAL A 720 -110.43 10.44 21.06
CA VAL A 720 -111.78 10.21 21.58
C VAL A 720 -112.55 9.33 20.60
N VAL A 721 -113.09 8.23 21.10
CA VAL A 721 -113.85 7.26 20.31
C VAL A 721 -115.34 7.59 20.37
N SER A 722 -116.00 7.71 19.21
CA SER A 722 -117.43 8.04 19.08
C SER A 722 -118.17 7.03 18.19
N LEU A 723 -119.39 6.65 18.58
CA LEU A 723 -120.20 5.63 17.89
C LEU A 723 -121.07 6.25 16.77
N LEU A 724 -121.00 5.73 15.54
CA LEU A 724 -121.79 6.23 14.40
C LEU A 724 -122.96 5.31 14.00
N ALA A 725 -122.94 4.04 14.40
CA ALA A 725 -124.00 3.06 14.13
C ALA A 725 -124.28 2.14 15.34
N ALA A 726 -125.54 1.71 15.49
CA ALA A 726 -126.04 1.03 16.70
C ALA A 726 -125.73 -0.48 16.74
N VAL A 727 -125.14 -1.03 15.67
CA VAL A 727 -124.75 -2.44 15.61
C VAL A 727 -123.33 -2.51 15.05
N LEU A 728 -122.40 -3.01 15.87
CA LEU A 728 -120.99 -3.21 15.52
C LEU A 728 -120.65 -4.69 15.68
N SER A 729 -120.14 -5.33 14.63
CA SER A 729 -119.45 -6.62 14.75
C SER A 729 -117.95 -6.39 14.59
N ASP A 730 -117.19 -6.56 15.68
CA ASP A 730 -115.73 -6.56 15.74
C ASP A 730 -115.03 -5.44 14.96
N VAL A 731 -115.13 -4.22 15.48
CA VAL A 731 -114.42 -3.05 14.93
C VAL A 731 -113.10 -2.85 15.67
N LEU A 732 -112.00 -2.89 14.93
CA LEU A 732 -110.64 -2.65 15.41
C LEU A 732 -110.22 -1.19 15.21
N ILE A 733 -109.58 -0.63 16.24
CA ILE A 733 -108.81 0.61 16.21
C ILE A 733 -107.33 0.25 16.34
N THR A 734 -106.53 0.64 15.35
CA THR A 734 -105.06 0.61 15.42
C THR A 734 -104.54 2.04 15.41
N SER A 735 -103.28 2.25 15.80
CA SER A 735 -102.63 3.53 15.63
C SER A 735 -101.30 3.40 14.89
N THR A 736 -100.96 4.43 14.14
CA THR A 736 -99.63 4.63 13.55
C THR A 736 -99.08 5.92 14.13
N ALA A 737 -97.94 5.83 14.82
CA ALA A 737 -97.27 6.97 15.43
C ALA A 737 -96.07 7.39 14.58
N ASP A 738 -95.97 8.67 14.26
CA ASP A 738 -94.74 9.25 13.71
C ASP A 738 -93.73 9.48 14.86
N MET A 739 -92.70 8.64 14.89
CA MET A 739 -91.59 8.72 15.83
C MET A 739 -90.38 9.31 15.12
N SER A 740 -90.18 10.62 15.27
CA SER A 740 -89.01 11.34 14.73
C SER A 740 -88.84 11.20 13.20
N GLY A 741 -89.94 11.18 12.44
CA GLY A 741 -89.96 11.07 10.98
C GLY A 741 -90.11 9.66 10.44
N THR A 742 -90.35 8.67 11.32
CA THR A 742 -90.60 7.27 10.94
C THR A 742 -91.97 6.86 11.47
N GLU A 743 -92.86 6.42 10.58
CA GLU A 743 -94.17 5.88 10.94
C GLU A 743 -94.01 4.46 11.52
N VAL A 744 -94.48 4.28 12.76
CA VAL A 744 -94.44 3.00 13.48
C VAL A 744 -95.87 2.61 13.88
N ASP A 745 -96.33 1.47 13.36
CA ASP A 745 -97.63 0.91 13.73
C ASP A 745 -97.63 0.35 15.16
N SER A 746 -98.75 0.51 15.85
CA SER A 746 -99.00 -0.17 17.11
C SER A 746 -98.99 -1.69 16.91
N GLU A 747 -98.29 -2.42 17.79
CA GLU A 747 -98.22 -3.88 17.75
C GLU A 747 -99.53 -4.56 18.19
N ASN A 748 -100.48 -3.77 18.71
CA ASN A 748 -101.81 -4.20 19.13
C ASN A 748 -102.91 -3.29 18.54
N ALA A 749 -104.15 -3.73 18.68
CA ALA A 749 -105.36 -3.00 18.33
C ALA A 749 -106.34 -2.99 19.51
N ILE A 750 -107.22 -1.99 19.57
CA ILE A 750 -108.39 -1.99 20.45
C ILE A 750 -109.59 -2.53 19.66
N SER A 751 -110.12 -3.67 20.09
CA SER A 751 -111.32 -4.30 19.52
C SER A 751 -112.57 -3.87 20.25
N ILE A 752 -113.63 -3.57 19.49
CA ILE A 752 -114.92 -3.13 20.00
C ILE A 752 -116.04 -3.90 19.29
N SER A 753 -116.88 -4.57 20.08
CA SER A 753 -117.97 -5.40 19.56
C SER A 753 -119.26 -5.10 20.31
N CYS A 754 -120.35 -4.76 19.60
CA CYS A 754 -121.61 -4.36 20.23
C CYS A 754 -122.77 -5.26 19.77
N LEU A 755 -123.49 -5.85 20.73
CA LEU A 755 -124.63 -6.74 20.46
C LEU A 755 -125.93 -5.93 20.22
N ALA A 756 -126.71 -6.31 19.20
CA ALA A 756 -127.93 -5.61 18.80
C ALA A 756 -129.07 -5.71 19.83
N THR A 757 -129.68 -4.58 20.22
CA THR A 757 -130.87 -4.53 21.07
C THR A 757 -132.02 -3.68 20.48
N VAL A 758 -133.23 -4.06 20.90
CA VAL A 758 -134.59 -3.74 20.39
C VAL A 758 -134.87 -2.22 20.35
N PRO A 759 -135.74 -1.71 19.44
CA PRO A 759 -136.01 -0.27 19.33
C PRO A 759 -136.47 0.36 20.66
N GLY A 760 -135.59 1.20 21.25
CA GLY A 760 -135.90 2.03 22.42
C GLY A 760 -134.92 2.03 23.61
N LEU A 761 -133.83 1.24 23.63
CA LEU A 761 -132.86 1.17 24.76
C LEU A 761 -131.43 0.74 24.35
N LEU A 762 -130.42 1.34 25.01
CA LEU A 762 -129.00 0.95 25.24
C LEU A 762 -128.38 -0.24 24.47
N SER A 763 -127.22 -0.04 23.84
CA SER A 763 -126.33 -1.10 23.30
C SER A 763 -125.20 -1.43 24.29
N ILE A 764 -124.83 -2.72 24.44
CA ILE A 764 -123.67 -3.13 25.25
C ILE A 764 -122.52 -3.47 24.30
N CYS A 765 -121.40 -2.79 24.47
CA CYS A 765 -120.17 -2.97 23.72
C CYS A 765 -119.09 -3.59 24.62
N THR A 766 -118.28 -4.50 24.11
CA THR A 766 -117.09 -5.01 24.80
C THR A 766 -115.83 -4.39 24.19
N VAL A 767 -114.99 -3.78 25.01
CA VAL A 767 -113.70 -3.19 24.61
C VAL A 767 -112.56 -4.07 25.11
N SER A 768 -111.67 -4.51 24.23
CA SER A 768 -110.49 -5.30 24.59
C SER A 768 -109.26 -4.90 23.76
N SER A 769 -108.06 -5.11 24.32
CA SER A 769 -106.83 -5.03 23.54
C SER A 769 -106.54 -6.40 22.93
N VAL A 770 -106.17 -6.42 21.66
CA VAL A 770 -105.83 -7.63 20.89
C VAL A 770 -104.47 -7.41 20.23
N GLU A 771 -103.55 -8.36 20.34
CA GLU A 771 -102.25 -8.26 19.66
C GLU A 771 -102.46 -8.36 18.14
N LYS A 772 -101.70 -7.59 17.35
CA LYS A 772 -101.76 -7.62 15.89
C LYS A 772 -101.38 -9.00 15.34
N SER A 773 -100.53 -9.74 16.04
CA SER A 773 -100.22 -11.14 15.72
C SER A 773 -101.44 -12.08 15.77
N ASP A 774 -102.44 -11.75 16.58
CA ASP A 774 -103.67 -12.55 16.74
C ASP A 774 -104.77 -12.12 15.75
N LEU A 775 -104.55 -11.05 14.98
CA LEU A 775 -105.47 -10.50 13.97
C LEU A 775 -105.16 -10.98 12.54
N GLU A 776 -103.95 -11.49 12.28
CA GLU A 776 -103.53 -12.04 10.98
C GLU A 776 -103.76 -13.57 10.84
N MET A 777 -104.54 -14.19 11.75
CA MET A 777 -104.82 -15.64 11.75
C MET A 777 -106.26 -16.01 11.42
#